data_AF-A0A066VZK6-F1
#
_entry.id   AF-A0A066VZK6-F1
#
_cell.length_a   1.000
_cell.length_b   1.000
_cell.length_c   1.000
_cell.angle_alpha   90.00
_cell.angle_beta   90.00
_cell.angle_gamma   90.00
#
_symmetry.space_group_name_H-M   'P 1'
#
loop_
_entity.id
_entity.type
_entity.pdbx_description
1 polymer ?
#
loop_
_entity_poly.entity_id
_entity_poly.type
_entity_poly.pdbx_seq_one_letter_code
_entity_poly.pdbx_strand_id
1 'polypeptide(L)'
;MTRLAPLLLALFMLPALIAPMAAGMGVVSIDYGTAFMKAALVKPGMPFDVVLSSDSKRKVPSVVAWKQHERLFGSDAENAAGRFPKDTYAAMKLLLGRELSNEQVKQRQAQLYHTDLVAADNRPEAIGALRTLKTADNQDIVYSIEELVGMQLAHMKQLAEATAGEDVKVTYPGNIGTFGGLDVVLTVPGYFTAAERQAIFDAAQLAGMKPRLVSDGAAAATSYALSRTFPKPEKHMFYDAGAGSTRATIVEFSTQQVKADSVLLIGSTQKEATIVDVLSIGWDRQAGGLALDLIVRDILADKFEKTAAGQSLSTPLRQNDRAMAKLLKEGNRVKQILSANAVASSSVEGLAEDMDWRGKVDREEFEDAVRRSGLGKGFTQPISDALQRADLSIHDLDSVILVGGSTRVPLVQAALREAGVPESKFAQNVNADEAAAMGAAFYGASYNPQFRMKDIRGYDANPYPVLLRDPLNGGKEEVLFGIQSFKNDLVLKSYTGTNVHEDFVMQVGYANDAECLVDGFSQDVALFNISGISSALAHLTANGDISGVKTELNVTFVSKPLGTYAVQNAVLNVKPKVKTGLSAALKSFFGAGGGSDDSEVETTEGNNSTATAAKKLTEAKDKLIKLTVETIPQGGYKPMESRQLKTSKDLLYLLDKDNERRAQRDEARNLLEGYIYRVRDLLEDKSVLSASKKDEREKIKQRVDDISIYLASEGDKAEISVLKLKRADLERHVRPIETRISEASLRDQASESFLRVLGDADAFVQGAQANLTQALNEGISSKYGKAELDTLANTLAKDKKWFETSAALQKKKRIDEDPVFLVEELQKRQRKFSDTIRKLKKRKIAKTRPPKKASPTQEGEAEGSKGPSGTKEPEVPPPPEEAGSAPPTEQTQAKHSPPLHEEL
;
A
#
# COMPACT_ATOMS: atom_id res chain seq x y z
N MET A 1 -2.98 -55.05 -4.98
CA MET A 1 -2.39 -53.79 -4.46
C MET A 1 -3.42 -52.66 -4.24
N THR A 2 -4.73 -52.93 -4.23
CA THR A 2 -5.80 -51.92 -4.45
C THR A 2 -6.27 -51.11 -3.24
N ARG A 3 -5.57 -51.16 -2.07
CA ARG A 3 -5.98 -50.44 -0.85
C ARG A 3 -5.04 -49.33 -0.37
N LEU A 4 -3.90 -49.13 -1.05
CA LEU A 4 -2.94 -48.05 -0.71
C LEU A 4 -3.23 -46.74 -1.46
N ALA A 5 -3.73 -46.83 -2.70
CA ALA A 5 -4.01 -45.67 -3.56
C ALA A 5 -4.88 -44.56 -2.90
N PRO A 6 -6.06 -44.84 -2.29
CA PRO A 6 -6.87 -43.77 -1.69
C PRO A 6 -6.24 -43.14 -0.46
N LEU A 7 -5.39 -43.87 0.27
CA LEU A 7 -4.69 -43.34 1.45
C LEU A 7 -3.53 -42.42 1.03
N LEU A 8 -2.81 -42.77 -0.03
CA LEU A 8 -1.80 -41.92 -0.65
C LEU A 8 -2.43 -40.66 -1.27
N LEU A 9 -3.57 -40.79 -1.96
CA LEU A 9 -4.28 -39.65 -2.53
C LEU A 9 -4.76 -38.67 -1.43
N ALA A 10 -5.25 -39.19 -0.31
CA ALA A 10 -5.59 -38.38 0.86
C ALA A 10 -4.37 -37.69 1.49
N LEU A 11 -3.22 -38.37 1.56
CA LEU A 11 -1.96 -37.76 2.04
C LEU A 11 -1.44 -36.65 1.11
N PHE A 12 -1.62 -36.78 -0.21
CA PHE A 12 -1.25 -35.74 -1.17
C PHE A 12 -2.23 -34.55 -1.19
N MET A 13 -3.51 -34.77 -0.89
CA MET A 13 -4.51 -33.70 -0.77
C MET A 13 -4.41 -32.91 0.54
N LEU A 14 -3.90 -33.51 1.63
CA LEU A 14 -3.77 -32.83 2.92
C LEU A 14 -2.90 -31.55 2.88
N PRO A 15 -1.70 -31.53 2.27
CA PRO A 15 -0.92 -30.30 2.12
C PRO A 15 -1.56 -29.30 1.13
N ALA A 16 -2.41 -29.74 0.19
CA ALA A 16 -3.17 -28.81 -0.67
C ALA A 16 -4.32 -28.10 0.08
N LEU A 17 -4.81 -28.68 1.17
CA LEU A 17 -5.79 -28.07 2.09
C LEU A 17 -5.16 -27.25 3.22
N ILE A 18 -3.84 -27.33 3.40
CA ILE A 18 -3.07 -26.64 4.45
C ILE A 18 -2.07 -25.63 3.85
N ALA A 19 -1.84 -25.67 2.53
CA ALA A 19 -1.24 -24.57 1.80
C ALA A 19 -2.01 -23.28 2.13
N PRO A 20 -1.33 -22.20 2.57
CA PRO A 20 -2.01 -20.93 2.72
C PRO A 20 -2.62 -20.57 1.36
N MET A 21 -3.91 -20.19 1.34
CA MET A 21 -4.50 -19.65 0.12
C MET A 21 -3.59 -18.53 -0.36
N ALA A 22 -3.07 -18.67 -1.59
CA ALA A 22 -2.02 -17.79 -2.09
C ALA A 22 -2.52 -16.35 -2.00
N ALA A 23 -1.92 -15.56 -1.11
CA ALA A 23 -2.32 -14.19 -0.84
C ALA A 23 -2.16 -13.39 -2.14
N GLY A 24 -3.29 -13.23 -2.84
CA GLY A 24 -3.35 -12.59 -4.14
C GLY A 24 -3.09 -11.11 -3.94
N MET A 25 -2.06 -10.59 -4.61
CA MET A 25 -1.60 -9.23 -4.36
C MET A 25 -2.71 -8.25 -4.72
N GLY A 26 -3.27 -7.57 -3.72
CA GLY A 26 -4.24 -6.51 -3.95
C GLY A 26 -3.59 -5.40 -4.76
N VAL A 27 -4.25 -4.97 -5.83
CA VAL A 27 -3.84 -3.75 -6.55
C VAL A 27 -4.63 -2.60 -5.97
N VAL A 28 -3.92 -1.61 -5.44
CA VAL A 28 -4.48 -0.33 -5.01
C VAL A 28 -4.43 0.64 -6.18
N SER A 29 -5.48 1.43 -6.38
CA SER A 29 -5.36 2.70 -7.10
C SER A 29 -5.53 3.87 -6.15
N ILE A 30 -4.93 5.01 -6.47
CA ILE A 30 -5.17 6.28 -5.77
C ILE A 30 -5.45 7.36 -6.81
N ASP A 31 -6.67 7.91 -6.78
CA ASP A 31 -6.94 9.21 -7.38
C ASP A 31 -6.42 10.29 -6.43
N TYR A 32 -5.17 10.74 -6.63
CA TYR A 32 -4.60 11.83 -5.85
C TYR A 32 -5.13 13.16 -6.38
N GLY A 33 -6.37 13.52 -6.07
CA GLY A 33 -6.97 14.81 -6.46
C GLY A 33 -6.39 16.00 -5.69
N THR A 34 -6.53 17.23 -6.22
CA THR A 34 -5.97 18.44 -5.57
C THR A 34 -6.59 18.76 -4.21
N ALA A 35 -7.88 18.47 -4.02
CA ALA A 35 -8.60 18.71 -2.76
C ALA A 35 -9.10 17.43 -2.08
N PHE A 36 -9.34 16.35 -2.83
CA PHE A 36 -9.76 15.06 -2.29
C PHE A 36 -9.09 13.89 -3.01
N MET A 37 -8.43 13.04 -2.21
CA MET A 37 -7.99 11.71 -2.57
C MET A 37 -9.16 10.72 -2.53
N LYS A 38 -9.10 9.69 -3.37
CA LYS A 38 -9.86 8.43 -3.24
C LYS A 38 -8.92 7.29 -3.58
N ALA A 39 -9.19 6.10 -3.07
CA ALA A 39 -8.49 4.89 -3.50
C ALA A 39 -9.51 3.80 -3.82
N ALA A 40 -9.13 2.81 -4.62
CA ALA A 40 -9.92 1.60 -4.85
C ALA A 40 -9.03 0.36 -4.77
N LEU A 41 -9.61 -0.76 -4.32
CA LEU A 41 -8.87 -1.98 -4.01
C LEU A 41 -9.42 -3.15 -4.83
N VAL A 42 -8.57 -3.75 -5.67
CA VAL A 42 -8.88 -5.01 -6.35
C VAL A 42 -8.14 -6.14 -5.64
N LYS A 43 -8.85 -6.96 -4.87
CA LYS A 43 -8.28 -8.10 -4.11
C LYS A 43 -9.15 -9.36 -4.28
N PRO A 44 -8.56 -10.56 -4.53
CA PRO A 44 -9.36 -11.79 -4.64
C PRO A 44 -10.10 -12.11 -3.34
N GLY A 45 -11.39 -12.47 -3.44
CA GLY A 45 -12.26 -12.74 -2.29
C GLY A 45 -12.88 -11.50 -1.64
N MET A 46 -12.59 -10.29 -2.15
CA MET A 46 -13.17 -9.02 -1.71
C MET A 46 -14.02 -8.41 -2.84
N PRO A 47 -15.14 -7.73 -2.55
CA PRO A 47 -15.83 -6.90 -3.54
C PRO A 47 -14.90 -5.81 -4.07
N PHE A 48 -14.99 -5.51 -5.36
CA PHE A 48 -14.27 -4.37 -5.93
C PHE A 48 -15.04 -3.08 -5.64
N ASP A 49 -14.51 -2.27 -4.71
CA ASP A 49 -15.07 -0.98 -4.32
C ASP A 49 -13.94 0.01 -3.94
N VAL A 50 -14.31 1.26 -3.63
CA VAL A 50 -13.42 2.27 -3.08
C VAL A 50 -13.04 1.97 -1.63
N VAL A 51 -11.82 2.37 -1.26
CA VAL A 51 -11.32 2.39 0.11
C VAL A 51 -12.00 3.52 0.88
N LEU A 52 -12.47 3.21 2.10
CA LEU A 52 -13.08 4.20 2.99
C LEU A 52 -12.04 4.88 3.88
N SER A 53 -12.35 6.10 4.33
CA SER A 53 -11.64 6.77 5.41
C SER A 53 -11.95 6.14 6.78
N SER A 54 -11.18 6.53 7.80
CA SER A 54 -11.47 6.22 9.22
C SER A 54 -12.87 6.66 9.68
N ASP A 55 -13.41 7.73 9.08
CA ASP A 55 -14.78 8.22 9.30
C ASP A 55 -15.78 7.77 8.21
N SER A 56 -15.51 6.64 7.56
CA SER A 56 -16.41 5.93 6.61
C SER A 56 -16.82 6.72 5.35
N LYS A 57 -16.07 7.77 4.98
CA LYS A 57 -16.26 8.53 3.74
C LYS A 57 -15.57 7.84 2.56
N ARG A 58 -16.19 7.92 1.38
CA ARG A 58 -15.63 7.46 0.08
C ARG A 58 -14.60 8.42 -0.55
N LYS A 59 -14.16 9.45 0.19
CA LYS A 59 -13.11 10.40 -0.20
C LYS A 59 -12.43 11.00 1.03
N VAL A 60 -11.12 11.26 0.92
CA VAL A 60 -10.25 11.80 1.98
C VAL A 60 -9.71 13.16 1.53
N PRO A 61 -9.79 14.24 2.31
CA PRO A 61 -9.17 15.51 1.93
C PRO A 61 -7.66 15.38 1.66
N SER A 62 -7.17 16.03 0.59
CA SER A 62 -5.76 16.05 0.20
C SER A 62 -4.98 17.06 1.05
N VAL A 63 -4.91 16.79 2.35
CA VAL A 63 -4.33 17.66 3.37
C VAL A 63 -3.53 16.82 4.37
N VAL A 64 -2.34 17.30 4.70
CA VAL A 64 -1.58 16.91 5.90
C VAL A 64 -1.40 18.15 6.78
N ALA A 65 -1.47 17.99 8.09
CA ALA A 65 -1.29 19.11 9.03
C ALA A 65 -0.57 18.66 10.30
N TRP A 66 -0.09 19.61 11.10
CA TRP A 66 0.43 19.35 12.44
C TRP A 66 -0.36 20.08 13.53
N LYS A 67 -0.84 19.30 14.50
CA LYS A 67 -1.40 19.78 15.77
C LYS A 67 -0.28 19.69 16.80
N GLN A 68 0.50 20.77 16.92
CA GLN A 68 1.79 20.75 17.63
C GLN A 68 2.71 19.66 17.04
N HIS A 69 3.06 18.64 17.82
CA HIS A 69 3.93 17.53 17.35
C HIS A 69 3.15 16.34 16.75
N GLU A 70 1.82 16.32 16.84
CA GLU A 70 0.95 15.29 16.26
C GLU A 70 0.69 15.58 14.79
N ARG A 71 0.85 14.58 13.90
CA ARG A 71 0.58 14.73 12.47
C ARG A 71 -0.82 14.22 12.14
N LEU A 72 -1.63 15.07 11.53
CA LEU A 72 -3.01 14.83 11.12
C LEU A 72 -3.13 14.66 9.61
N PHE A 73 -4.17 13.96 9.17
CA PHE A 73 -4.49 13.71 7.77
C PHE A 73 -5.97 13.94 7.48
N GLY A 74 -6.33 14.10 6.20
CA GLY A 74 -7.72 14.06 5.75
C GLY A 74 -8.60 15.12 6.42
N SER A 75 -9.77 14.72 6.91
CA SER A 75 -10.71 15.65 7.55
C SER A 75 -10.17 16.21 8.87
N ASP A 76 -9.28 15.53 9.60
CA ASP A 76 -8.70 16.08 10.83
C ASP A 76 -7.66 17.17 10.53
N ALA A 77 -6.90 17.01 9.43
CA ALA A 77 -6.01 18.05 8.93
C ALA A 77 -6.79 19.27 8.39
N GLU A 78 -7.85 19.04 7.62
CA GLU A 78 -8.78 20.07 7.14
C GLU A 78 -9.51 20.80 8.30
N ASN A 79 -9.80 20.10 9.39
CA ASN A 79 -10.35 20.68 10.62
C ASN A 79 -9.31 21.52 11.38
N ALA A 80 -8.04 21.11 11.39
CA ALA A 80 -6.95 21.81 12.08
C ALA A 80 -6.61 23.19 11.48
N ALA A 81 -6.86 23.38 10.18
CA ALA A 81 -6.52 24.59 9.41
C ALA A 81 -6.94 25.92 10.08
N GLY A 82 -8.15 25.97 10.67
CA GLY A 82 -8.65 27.18 11.34
C GLY A 82 -7.93 27.56 12.65
N ARG A 83 -7.07 26.69 13.17
CA ARG A 83 -6.26 26.91 14.39
C ARG A 83 -4.77 26.94 14.11
N PHE A 84 -4.29 26.09 13.21
CA PHE A 84 -2.88 25.88 12.84
C PHE A 84 -2.65 26.07 11.32
N PRO A 85 -3.00 27.22 10.71
CA PRO A 85 -2.97 27.39 9.26
C PRO A 85 -1.56 27.21 8.66
N LYS A 86 -0.53 27.80 9.27
CA LYS A 86 0.86 27.67 8.79
C LYS A 86 1.44 26.26 8.90
N ASP A 87 0.94 25.44 9.82
CA ASP A 87 1.28 24.02 9.96
C ASP A 87 0.33 23.10 9.15
N THR A 88 -0.49 23.65 8.23
CA THR A 88 -1.45 22.91 7.39
C THR A 88 -1.10 23.02 5.91
N TYR A 89 -1.06 21.88 5.21
CA TYR A 89 -0.55 21.75 3.85
C TYR A 89 -1.60 21.07 2.95
N ALA A 90 -2.46 21.89 2.33
CA ALA A 90 -3.45 21.47 1.34
C ALA A 90 -2.99 21.79 -0.10
N ALA A 91 -3.62 21.16 -1.09
CA ALA A 91 -3.40 21.42 -2.53
C ALA A 91 -1.96 21.21 -3.05
N MET A 92 -1.10 20.53 -2.28
CA MET A 92 0.32 20.24 -2.59
C MET A 92 0.55 19.65 -3.99
N LYS A 93 -0.45 18.98 -4.60
CA LYS A 93 -0.43 18.55 -6.01
C LYS A 93 -0.04 19.66 -7.00
N LEU A 94 -0.37 20.92 -6.71
CA LEU A 94 -0.07 22.07 -7.58
C LEU A 94 1.39 22.55 -7.49
N LEU A 95 2.13 22.09 -6.49
CA LEU A 95 3.53 22.46 -6.21
C LEU A 95 4.54 21.40 -6.68
N LEU A 96 4.08 20.18 -6.99
CA LEU A 96 4.92 19.08 -7.45
C LEU A 96 5.70 19.45 -8.72
N GLY A 97 7.01 19.20 -8.73
CA GLY A 97 7.89 19.50 -9.86
C GLY A 97 8.09 20.99 -10.18
N ARG A 98 7.41 21.91 -9.48
CA ARG A 98 7.55 23.36 -9.67
C ARG A 98 8.86 23.86 -9.09
N GLU A 99 9.36 24.95 -9.67
CA GLU A 99 10.51 25.68 -9.15
C GLU A 99 10.10 26.81 -8.20
N LEU A 100 10.95 27.09 -7.20
CA LEU A 100 10.79 28.25 -6.30
C LEU A 100 10.97 29.61 -7.02
N SER A 101 11.40 29.60 -8.28
CA SER A 101 11.42 30.77 -9.18
C SER A 101 10.02 31.25 -9.58
N ASN A 102 8.98 30.40 -9.47
CA ASN A 102 7.66 30.68 -10.00
C ASN A 102 6.78 31.49 -9.02
N GLU A 103 6.64 32.80 -9.30
CA GLU A 103 5.84 33.71 -8.48
C GLU A 103 4.33 33.41 -8.47
N GLN A 104 3.76 32.88 -9.56
CA GLN A 104 2.34 32.50 -9.58
C GLN A 104 2.06 31.34 -8.61
N VAL A 105 2.99 30.39 -8.51
CA VAL A 105 2.94 29.27 -7.56
C VAL A 105 3.02 29.77 -6.12
N LYS A 106 3.95 30.70 -5.80
CA LYS A 106 4.03 31.35 -4.48
C LYS A 106 2.74 32.09 -4.14
N GLN A 107 2.26 32.94 -5.05
CA GLN A 107 1.07 33.77 -4.82
C GLN A 107 -0.17 32.91 -4.58
N ARG A 108 -0.33 31.79 -5.30
CA ARG A 108 -1.39 30.81 -5.04
C ARG A 108 -1.24 30.11 -3.70
N GLN A 109 -0.05 29.67 -3.30
CA GLN A 109 0.13 28.99 -2.01
C GLN A 109 -0.11 29.95 -0.84
N ALA A 110 0.37 31.19 -0.93
CA ALA A 110 0.09 32.24 0.03
C ALA A 110 -1.43 32.41 0.21
N GLN A 111 -2.19 32.50 -0.89
CA GLN A 111 -3.65 32.62 -0.88
C GLN A 111 -4.39 31.47 -0.18
N LEU A 112 -3.77 30.34 0.18
CA LEU A 112 -4.45 29.25 0.91
C LEU A 112 -4.38 29.46 2.42
N TYR A 113 -3.19 29.32 3.03
CA TYR A 113 -2.97 29.38 4.47
C TYR A 113 -1.73 30.20 4.87
N HIS A 114 -1.21 31.04 3.98
CA HIS A 114 0.06 31.77 4.15
C HIS A 114 1.24 30.87 4.59
N THR A 115 1.30 29.66 4.03
CA THR A 115 2.44 28.73 4.17
C THR A 115 3.67 29.32 3.48
N ASP A 116 4.76 29.49 4.23
CA ASP A 116 6.01 30.01 3.68
C ASP A 116 6.73 28.92 2.84
N LEU A 117 7.01 29.23 1.56
CA LEU A 117 7.74 28.34 0.65
C LEU A 117 9.22 28.74 0.57
N VAL A 118 10.08 27.73 0.63
CA VAL A 118 11.55 27.83 0.71
C VAL A 118 12.21 26.82 -0.23
N ALA A 119 13.54 26.78 -0.30
CA ALA A 119 14.24 25.64 -0.90
C ALA A 119 14.27 24.48 0.12
N ALA A 120 14.17 23.23 -0.33
CA ALA A 120 14.22 22.08 0.59
C ALA A 120 15.67 21.74 1.00
N ASP A 121 15.91 21.50 2.30
CA ASP A 121 17.26 21.37 2.87
C ASP A 121 18.14 20.30 2.19
N ASN A 122 17.55 19.13 1.90
CA ASN A 122 18.22 18.02 1.23
C ASN A 122 18.11 18.08 -0.31
N ARG A 123 17.41 19.09 -0.84
CA ARG A 123 16.98 19.24 -2.24
C ARG A 123 16.86 20.72 -2.65
N PRO A 124 17.96 21.48 -2.78
CA PRO A 124 17.89 22.91 -3.10
C PRO A 124 17.20 23.23 -4.44
N GLU A 125 17.12 22.24 -5.34
CA GLU A 125 16.43 22.29 -6.62
C GLU A 125 14.89 22.12 -6.54
N ALA A 126 14.38 21.64 -5.39
CA ALA A 126 12.96 21.40 -5.16
C ALA A 126 12.36 22.40 -4.16
N ILE A 127 11.06 22.66 -4.28
CA ILE A 127 10.32 23.46 -3.30
C ILE A 127 10.27 22.70 -1.97
N GLY A 128 10.69 23.38 -0.91
CA GLY A 128 10.36 23.05 0.47
C GLY A 128 9.17 23.90 0.94
N ALA A 129 8.33 23.33 1.79
CA ALA A 129 7.37 24.09 2.59
C ALA A 129 7.89 24.14 4.04
N LEU A 130 7.96 25.35 4.58
CA LEU A 130 8.44 25.59 5.94
C LEU A 130 7.38 25.15 6.96
N ARG A 131 7.84 24.63 8.10
CA ARG A 131 7.02 24.37 9.28
C ARG A 131 7.54 25.19 10.45
N THR A 132 6.64 25.95 11.09
CA THR A 132 6.97 26.92 12.15
C THR A 132 7.42 26.24 13.46
N LEU A 133 7.21 24.92 13.58
CA LEU A 133 7.72 24.12 14.70
C LEU A 133 9.17 23.70 14.50
N LYS A 134 10.01 24.19 15.40
CA LYS A 134 11.46 24.00 15.41
C LYS A 134 11.91 22.66 15.99
N THR A 135 13.11 22.23 15.61
CA THR A 135 13.86 21.13 16.20
C THR A 135 14.33 21.44 17.63
N ALA A 136 14.90 20.45 18.32
CA ALA A 136 15.55 20.66 19.62
C ALA A 136 16.68 21.71 19.55
N ASP A 137 17.34 21.80 18.40
CA ASP A 137 18.43 22.75 18.10
C ASP A 137 17.91 24.11 17.58
N ASN A 138 16.62 24.41 17.76
CA ASN A 138 15.95 25.67 17.41
C ASN A 138 15.96 26.03 15.90
N GLN A 139 16.24 25.06 15.03
CA GLN A 139 16.14 25.18 13.57
C GLN A 139 14.70 24.90 13.12
N ASP A 140 14.19 25.65 12.13
CA ASP A 140 12.87 25.38 11.55
C ASP A 140 12.90 24.08 10.73
N ILE A 141 11.77 23.37 10.67
CA ILE A 141 11.68 22.10 9.92
C ILE A 141 11.18 22.40 8.51
N VAL A 142 11.93 22.01 7.48
CA VAL A 142 11.47 22.05 6.09
C VAL A 142 11.09 20.65 5.63
N TYR A 143 9.94 20.52 4.97
CA TYR A 143 9.57 19.31 4.22
C TYR A 143 9.53 19.63 2.73
N SER A 144 10.11 18.78 1.89
CA SER A 144 9.88 18.85 0.44
C SER A 144 8.41 18.57 0.11
N ILE A 145 7.93 19.08 -1.03
CA ILE A 145 6.57 18.78 -1.50
C ILE A 145 6.37 17.27 -1.68
N GLU A 146 7.39 16.55 -2.16
CA GLU A 146 7.33 15.09 -2.31
C GLU A 146 7.21 14.35 -0.98
N GLU A 147 7.81 14.85 0.11
CA GLU A 147 7.60 14.29 1.45
C GLU A 147 6.17 14.55 1.96
N LEU A 148 5.64 15.76 1.79
CA LEU A 148 4.26 16.10 2.19
C LEU A 148 3.20 15.32 1.39
N VAL A 149 3.44 15.07 0.10
CA VAL A 149 2.61 14.20 -0.73
C VAL A 149 2.82 12.73 -0.37
N GLY A 150 4.06 12.31 -0.10
CA GLY A 150 4.40 10.96 0.34
C GLY A 150 3.73 10.57 1.64
N MET A 151 3.64 11.48 2.62
CA MET A 151 2.88 11.27 3.86
C MET A 151 1.39 11.03 3.59
N GLN A 152 0.77 11.78 2.66
CA GLN A 152 -0.64 11.61 2.27
C GLN A 152 -0.88 10.29 1.51
N LEU A 153 0.03 9.92 0.60
CA LEU A 153 -0.02 8.65 -0.13
C LEU A 153 0.19 7.45 0.80
N ALA A 154 1.08 7.56 1.80
CA ALA A 154 1.26 6.55 2.84
C ALA A 154 0.00 6.38 3.70
N HIS A 155 -0.70 7.47 4.03
CA HIS A 155 -1.99 7.38 4.73
C HIS A 155 -3.08 6.69 3.88
N MET A 156 -3.16 6.99 2.57
CA MET A 156 -4.07 6.28 1.67
C MET A 156 -3.73 4.78 1.55
N LYS A 157 -2.44 4.42 1.57
CA LYS A 157 -1.98 3.02 1.64
C LYS A 157 -2.44 2.35 2.94
N GLN A 158 -2.26 2.99 4.11
CA GLN A 158 -2.70 2.48 5.41
C GLN A 158 -4.22 2.20 5.44
N LEU A 159 -5.04 3.09 4.85
CA LEU A 159 -6.48 2.87 4.73
C LEU A 159 -6.81 1.67 3.82
N ALA A 160 -6.07 1.48 2.73
CA ALA A 160 -6.21 0.31 1.85
C ALA A 160 -5.77 -0.99 2.54
N GLU A 161 -4.71 -0.96 3.34
CA GLU A 161 -4.20 -2.09 4.13
C GLU A 161 -5.18 -2.50 5.25
N ALA A 162 -5.74 -1.51 5.97
CA ALA A 162 -6.80 -1.73 6.95
C ALA A 162 -8.07 -2.32 6.30
N THR A 163 -8.44 -1.84 5.10
CA THR A 163 -9.56 -2.40 4.32
C THR A 163 -9.26 -3.82 3.83
N ALA A 164 -8.02 -4.09 3.40
CA ALA A 164 -7.58 -5.40 2.91
C ALA A 164 -7.46 -6.45 4.01
N GLY A 165 -7.23 -6.03 5.27
CA GLY A 165 -6.87 -6.91 6.39
C GLY A 165 -5.44 -7.47 6.32
N GLU A 166 -4.59 -6.93 5.45
CA GLU A 166 -3.17 -7.28 5.31
C GLU A 166 -2.37 -6.16 4.62
N ASP A 167 -1.06 -6.13 4.85
CA ASP A 167 -0.13 -5.21 4.20
C ASP A 167 -0.15 -5.33 2.65
N VAL A 168 -0.02 -4.21 1.96
CA VAL A 168 0.19 -4.14 0.51
C VAL A 168 1.67 -4.44 0.25
N LYS A 169 1.97 -5.74 0.18
CA LYS A 169 3.33 -6.29 0.20
C LYS A 169 4.16 -5.91 -1.02
N VAL A 170 5.21 -5.15 -0.76
CA VAL A 170 6.19 -4.63 -1.74
C VAL A 170 7.09 -5.74 -2.36
N THR A 171 7.07 -6.96 -1.81
CA THR A 171 8.06 -8.01 -2.13
C THR A 171 7.48 -9.43 -2.14
N TYR A 172 7.39 -10.04 -3.32
CA TYR A 172 7.60 -11.50 -3.48
C TYR A 172 9.08 -11.74 -3.79
N PRO A 173 9.82 -12.56 -3.01
CA PRO A 173 11.22 -12.87 -3.29
C PRO A 173 11.32 -13.95 -4.38
N GLY A 174 11.14 -13.56 -5.65
CA GLY A 174 11.29 -14.48 -6.78
C GLY A 174 11.27 -13.80 -8.14
N ASN A 175 12.24 -14.16 -9.00
CA ASN A 175 12.37 -13.66 -10.38
C ASN A 175 11.34 -14.29 -11.36
N ILE A 176 10.13 -14.61 -10.87
CA ILE A 176 9.05 -15.26 -11.64
C ILE A 176 7.79 -14.42 -11.50
N GLY A 177 7.74 -13.34 -12.28
CA GLY A 177 6.62 -12.38 -12.29
C GLY A 177 6.97 -11.14 -13.10
N THR A 178 6.53 -11.09 -14.36
CA THR A 178 6.92 -10.11 -15.40
C THR A 178 6.38 -8.67 -15.20
N PHE A 179 6.09 -8.26 -13.96
CA PHE A 179 5.34 -7.04 -13.65
C PHE A 179 6.06 -6.08 -12.68
N GLY A 180 7.35 -6.32 -12.41
CA GLY A 180 8.25 -5.34 -11.75
C GLY A 180 7.99 -5.06 -10.27
N GLY A 181 7.02 -5.74 -9.66
CA GLY A 181 6.59 -5.48 -8.28
C GLY A 181 5.64 -4.29 -8.14
N LEU A 182 4.85 -3.99 -9.18
CA LEU A 182 3.74 -3.03 -9.11
C LEU A 182 2.79 -3.34 -7.94
N ASP A 183 2.52 -2.33 -7.11
CA ASP A 183 1.56 -2.38 -6.00
C ASP A 183 0.44 -1.32 -6.13
N VAL A 184 0.75 -0.12 -6.65
CA VAL A 184 -0.20 1.00 -6.79
C VAL A 184 -0.31 1.57 -8.21
N VAL A 185 -1.49 2.03 -8.60
CA VAL A 185 -1.70 2.90 -9.78
C VAL A 185 -2.17 4.28 -9.35
N LEU A 186 -1.45 5.32 -9.76
CA LEU A 186 -1.77 6.71 -9.43
C LEU A 186 -2.35 7.44 -10.64
N THR A 187 -3.43 8.20 -10.42
CA THR A 187 -3.95 9.12 -11.44
C THR A 187 -3.10 10.39 -11.48
N VAL A 188 -2.77 10.83 -12.70
CA VAL A 188 -2.14 12.14 -12.95
C VAL A 188 -2.99 12.93 -13.95
N PRO A 189 -2.97 14.27 -13.91
CA PRO A 189 -3.50 15.06 -15.01
C PRO A 189 -2.83 14.70 -16.33
N GLY A 190 -3.62 14.58 -17.40
CA GLY A 190 -3.09 14.37 -18.75
C GLY A 190 -1.97 15.35 -19.10
N TYR A 191 -2.14 16.64 -18.76
CA TYR A 191 -1.19 17.72 -19.00
C TYR A 191 0.07 17.71 -18.11
N PHE A 192 0.22 16.84 -17.11
CA PHE A 192 1.42 16.85 -16.27
C PHE A 192 2.68 16.69 -17.13
N THR A 193 3.68 17.52 -16.86
CA THR A 193 5.02 17.45 -17.45
C THR A 193 5.80 16.25 -16.90
N ALA A 194 6.91 15.89 -17.55
CA ALA A 194 7.86 14.88 -17.05
C ALA A 194 8.35 15.19 -15.62
N ALA A 195 8.55 16.48 -15.28
CA ALA A 195 8.93 16.93 -13.94
C ALA A 195 7.84 16.63 -12.88
N GLU A 196 6.58 16.98 -13.15
CA GLU A 196 5.45 16.66 -12.25
C GLU A 196 5.23 15.16 -12.10
N ARG A 197 5.41 14.40 -13.20
CA ARG A 197 5.31 12.93 -13.23
C ARG A 197 6.40 12.28 -12.40
N GLN A 198 7.63 12.80 -12.47
CA GLN A 198 8.73 12.33 -11.62
C GLN A 198 8.49 12.70 -10.14
N ALA A 199 8.03 13.92 -9.85
CA ALA A 199 7.77 14.35 -8.47
C ALA A 199 6.70 13.50 -7.77
N ILE A 200 5.57 13.18 -8.43
CA ILE A 200 4.57 12.27 -7.85
C ILE A 200 5.06 10.81 -7.78
N PHE A 201 5.91 10.39 -8.73
CA PHE A 201 6.56 9.07 -8.69
C PHE A 201 7.50 8.95 -7.47
N ASP A 202 8.32 9.96 -7.20
CA ASP A 202 9.23 10.01 -6.06
C ASP A 202 8.49 10.11 -4.73
N ALA A 203 7.43 10.92 -4.63
CA ALA A 203 6.53 10.97 -3.47
C ALA A 203 5.91 9.60 -3.14
N ALA A 204 5.53 8.83 -4.17
CA ALA A 204 5.03 7.48 -4.01
C ALA A 204 6.13 6.46 -3.66
N GLN A 205 7.35 6.63 -4.17
CA GLN A 205 8.50 5.86 -3.69
C GLN A 205 8.76 6.11 -2.21
N LEU A 206 8.66 7.36 -1.73
CA LEU A 206 8.79 7.72 -0.30
C LEU A 206 7.72 7.02 0.55
N ALA A 207 6.47 6.97 0.08
CA ALA A 207 5.37 6.21 0.69
C ALA A 207 5.55 4.67 0.67
N GLY A 208 6.70 4.17 0.21
CA GLY A 208 6.98 2.74 0.17
C GLY A 208 6.14 1.99 -0.86
N MET A 209 5.90 2.61 -2.02
CA MET A 209 5.17 2.03 -3.15
C MET A 209 6.00 2.03 -4.44
N LYS A 210 5.57 1.26 -5.44
CA LYS A 210 6.14 1.13 -6.78
C LYS A 210 5.06 1.46 -7.82
N PRO A 211 4.79 2.75 -8.08
CA PRO A 211 3.64 3.17 -8.84
C PRO A 211 3.74 2.90 -10.34
N ARG A 212 2.59 2.68 -10.99
CA ARG A 212 2.35 3.13 -12.37
C ARG A 212 1.54 4.42 -12.37
N LEU A 213 1.76 5.24 -13.38
CA LEU A 213 0.97 6.44 -13.65
C LEU A 213 0.00 6.17 -14.81
N VAL A 214 -1.21 6.72 -14.71
CA VAL A 214 -2.25 6.76 -15.76
C VAL A 214 -2.92 8.13 -15.71
N SER A 215 -3.40 8.67 -16.84
CA SER A 215 -4.15 9.92 -16.79
C SER A 215 -5.53 9.70 -16.14
N ASP A 216 -6.00 10.69 -15.39
CA ASP A 216 -7.35 10.66 -14.80
C ASP A 216 -8.45 10.58 -15.88
N GLY A 217 -8.23 11.18 -17.05
CA GLY A 217 -9.07 11.02 -18.24
C GLY A 217 -9.10 9.57 -18.77
N ALA A 218 -7.94 8.96 -19.03
CA ALA A 218 -7.85 7.56 -19.48
C ALA A 218 -8.40 6.57 -18.43
N ALA A 219 -8.24 6.88 -17.15
CA ALA A 219 -8.82 6.09 -16.06
C ALA A 219 -10.36 6.21 -16.03
N ALA A 220 -10.92 7.42 -16.04
CA ALA A 220 -12.37 7.61 -16.09
C ALA A 220 -13.00 6.95 -17.34
N ALA A 221 -12.31 6.99 -18.48
CA ALA A 221 -12.68 6.28 -19.69
C ALA A 221 -12.62 4.75 -19.54
N THR A 222 -11.56 4.21 -18.92
CA THR A 222 -11.47 2.78 -18.58
C THR A 222 -12.63 2.36 -17.67
N SER A 223 -13.03 3.21 -16.71
CA SER A 223 -14.20 2.98 -15.85
C SER A 223 -15.53 2.98 -16.62
N TYR A 224 -15.69 3.86 -17.62
CA TYR A 224 -16.85 3.88 -18.51
C TYR A 224 -16.97 2.58 -19.32
N ALA A 225 -15.84 2.03 -19.79
CA ALA A 225 -15.79 0.80 -20.58
C ALA A 225 -16.08 -0.49 -19.78
N LEU A 226 -16.08 -0.49 -18.44
CA LEU A 226 -16.27 -1.69 -17.62
C LEU A 226 -17.60 -2.41 -17.96
N SER A 227 -18.71 -1.70 -17.84
CA SER A 227 -20.07 -2.22 -18.00
C SER A 227 -20.62 -2.16 -19.44
N ARG A 228 -19.81 -1.69 -20.41
CA ARG A 228 -20.25 -1.40 -21.79
C ARG A 228 -19.54 -2.26 -22.84
N THR A 229 -20.13 -2.38 -24.01
CA THR A 229 -19.55 -3.05 -25.19
C THR A 229 -19.73 -2.15 -26.39
N PHE A 230 -18.76 -2.12 -27.30
CA PHE A 230 -18.70 -1.15 -28.39
C PHE A 230 -18.63 -1.89 -29.75
N PRO A 231 -19.77 -2.31 -30.33
CA PRO A 231 -19.81 -3.05 -31.60
C PRO A 231 -19.43 -2.20 -32.81
N LYS A 232 -19.40 -0.88 -32.63
CA LYS A 232 -18.87 0.13 -33.55
C LYS A 232 -17.95 1.06 -32.75
N PRO A 233 -17.07 1.83 -33.41
CA PRO A 233 -16.39 2.95 -32.76
C PRO A 233 -17.40 3.98 -32.24
N GLU A 234 -17.27 4.37 -30.98
CA GLU A 234 -18.02 5.45 -30.32
C GLU A 234 -17.01 6.47 -29.76
N LYS A 235 -17.29 7.78 -29.91
CA LYS A 235 -16.39 8.87 -29.51
C LYS A 235 -17.00 9.70 -28.40
N HIS A 236 -16.36 9.75 -27.23
CA HIS A 236 -16.85 10.54 -26.09
C HIS A 236 -15.79 11.54 -25.61
N MET A 237 -16.24 12.71 -25.18
CA MET A 237 -15.41 13.66 -24.44
C MET A 237 -15.65 13.49 -22.94
N PHE A 238 -14.62 13.16 -22.17
CA PHE A 238 -14.65 13.25 -20.72
C PHE A 238 -14.28 14.67 -20.33
N TYR A 239 -15.28 15.45 -19.91
CA TYR A 239 -15.09 16.80 -19.39
C TYR A 239 -14.97 16.73 -17.87
N ASP A 240 -13.77 17.02 -17.35
CA ASP A 240 -13.44 16.95 -15.94
C ASP A 240 -13.12 18.35 -15.39
N ALA A 241 -14.05 18.90 -14.61
CA ALA A 241 -13.82 20.10 -13.82
C ALA A 241 -13.51 19.70 -12.37
N GLY A 242 -12.23 19.50 -12.10
CA GLY A 242 -11.71 19.09 -10.81
C GLY A 242 -11.63 20.24 -9.80
N ALA A 243 -10.82 20.06 -8.76
CA ALA A 243 -10.54 21.11 -7.78
C ALA A 243 -9.40 22.06 -8.24
N GLY A 244 -8.34 21.53 -8.87
CA GLY A 244 -7.17 22.32 -9.27
C GLY A 244 -7.08 22.69 -10.75
N SER A 245 -7.93 22.13 -11.62
CA SER A 245 -7.86 22.30 -13.08
C SER A 245 -9.13 21.80 -13.75
N THR A 246 -9.32 22.20 -15.00
CA THR A 246 -10.44 21.79 -15.88
C THR A 246 -9.89 21.23 -17.19
N ARG A 247 -10.50 20.15 -17.69
CA ARG A 247 -9.97 19.35 -18.79
C ARG A 247 -11.08 18.83 -19.69
N ALA A 248 -10.77 18.64 -20.97
CA ALA A 248 -11.53 17.80 -21.88
C ALA A 248 -10.61 16.74 -22.49
N THR A 249 -10.98 15.47 -22.35
CA THR A 249 -10.24 14.32 -22.88
C THR A 249 -11.12 13.61 -23.90
N ILE A 250 -10.74 13.62 -25.18
CA ILE A 250 -11.50 12.92 -26.24
C ILE A 250 -10.99 11.48 -26.34
N VAL A 251 -11.91 10.52 -26.33
CA VAL A 251 -11.61 9.08 -26.30
C VAL A 251 -12.49 8.36 -27.32
N GLU A 252 -11.88 7.50 -28.13
CA GLU A 252 -12.58 6.52 -28.96
C GLU A 252 -12.63 5.16 -28.25
N PHE A 253 -13.82 4.55 -28.25
CA PHE A 253 -14.08 3.21 -27.76
C PHE A 253 -14.41 2.29 -28.92
N SER A 254 -13.74 1.15 -29.02
CA SER A 254 -14.04 0.16 -30.06
C SER A 254 -13.78 -1.27 -29.55
N THR A 255 -14.38 -2.27 -30.19
CA THR A 255 -14.06 -3.69 -29.92
C THR A 255 -13.17 -4.21 -31.05
N GLN A 256 -12.00 -4.75 -30.71
CA GLN A 256 -11.01 -5.20 -31.69
C GLN A 256 -10.47 -6.59 -31.34
N GLN A 257 -10.08 -7.36 -32.37
CA GLN A 257 -9.38 -8.63 -32.22
C GLN A 257 -7.90 -8.37 -31.95
N VAL A 258 -7.42 -8.75 -30.78
CA VAL A 258 -6.04 -8.54 -30.31
C VAL A 258 -5.37 -9.87 -29.99
N LYS A 259 -4.04 -9.92 -30.16
CA LYS A 259 -3.23 -11.07 -29.74
C LYS A 259 -3.30 -11.20 -28.22
N ALA A 260 -3.43 -12.43 -27.71
CA ALA A 260 -3.38 -12.67 -26.28
C ALA A 260 -1.95 -12.46 -25.72
N ASP A 261 -1.79 -11.55 -24.76
CA ASP A 261 -0.48 -11.16 -24.19
C ASP A 261 0.12 -12.21 -23.22
N SER A 262 -0.32 -13.47 -23.29
CA SER A 262 0.02 -14.50 -22.31
C SER A 262 1.25 -15.30 -22.69
N VAL A 263 2.29 -15.21 -21.86
CA VAL A 263 3.52 -16.02 -21.96
C VAL A 263 3.25 -17.54 -21.88
N LEU A 264 2.07 -17.95 -21.40
CA LEU A 264 1.65 -19.36 -21.28
C LEU A 264 0.88 -19.88 -22.53
N LEU A 265 0.56 -19.02 -23.51
CA LEU A 265 -0.17 -19.42 -24.72
C LEU A 265 0.79 -19.51 -25.93
N ILE A 266 1.25 -20.73 -26.20
CA ILE A 266 2.00 -21.04 -27.43
C ILE A 266 1.02 -21.10 -28.60
N GLY A 267 0.73 -19.95 -29.20
CA GLY A 267 -0.11 -19.84 -30.40
C GLY A 267 -0.65 -18.44 -30.63
N SER A 268 -0.89 -18.08 -31.90
CA SER A 268 -1.43 -16.78 -32.32
C SER A 268 -2.94 -16.66 -32.07
N THR A 269 -3.38 -16.93 -30.84
CA THR A 269 -4.78 -16.87 -30.44
C THR A 269 -5.22 -15.41 -30.37
N GLN A 270 -6.14 -15.02 -31.26
CA GLN A 270 -6.83 -13.73 -31.19
C GLN A 270 -7.93 -13.79 -30.13
N LYS A 271 -8.21 -12.66 -29.50
CA LYS A 271 -9.29 -12.48 -28.52
C LYS A 271 -9.89 -11.09 -28.71
N GLU A 272 -11.19 -10.95 -28.48
CA GLU A 272 -11.83 -9.63 -28.45
C GLU A 272 -11.42 -8.85 -27.19
N ALA A 273 -11.02 -7.60 -27.40
CA ALA A 273 -10.79 -6.63 -26.36
C ALA A 273 -11.51 -5.31 -26.66
N THR A 274 -11.99 -4.66 -25.60
CA THR A 274 -12.42 -3.27 -25.68
C THR A 274 -11.19 -2.38 -25.68
N ILE A 275 -10.98 -1.63 -26.74
CA ILE A 275 -9.96 -0.59 -26.83
C ILE A 275 -10.55 0.70 -26.28
N VAL A 276 -9.78 1.39 -25.45
CA VAL A 276 -10.08 2.71 -24.90
C VAL A 276 -8.92 3.61 -25.33
N ASP A 277 -9.12 4.43 -26.36
CA ASP A 277 -8.05 5.13 -27.06
C ASP A 277 -8.19 6.63 -26.87
N VAL A 278 -7.32 7.24 -26.05
CA VAL A 278 -7.33 8.70 -25.88
C VAL A 278 -6.75 9.34 -27.14
N LEU A 279 -7.56 10.15 -27.82
CA LEU A 279 -7.19 10.84 -29.06
C LEU A 279 -6.51 12.17 -28.77
N SER A 280 -7.08 12.97 -27.86
CA SER A 280 -6.57 14.31 -27.54
C SER A 280 -6.94 14.76 -26.12
N ILE A 281 -6.23 15.77 -25.63
CA ILE A 281 -6.49 16.43 -24.34
C ILE A 281 -6.36 17.95 -24.52
N GLY A 282 -7.35 18.70 -24.03
CA GLY A 282 -7.33 20.14 -23.81
C GLY A 282 -7.50 20.43 -22.31
N TRP A 283 -6.94 21.54 -21.81
CA TRP A 283 -6.87 21.82 -20.37
C TRP A 283 -6.67 23.29 -20.01
N ASP A 284 -7.04 23.63 -18.77
CA ASP A 284 -6.68 24.85 -18.06
C ASP A 284 -6.17 24.46 -16.64
N ARG A 285 -5.03 25.03 -16.21
CA ARG A 285 -4.35 24.72 -14.93
C ARG A 285 -4.74 25.65 -13.76
N GLN A 286 -5.74 26.50 -13.97
CA GLN A 286 -6.12 27.63 -13.12
C GLN A 286 -7.62 27.58 -12.78
N ALA A 287 -8.48 27.28 -13.77
CA ALA A 287 -9.91 27.09 -13.63
C ALA A 287 -10.24 25.75 -12.97
N GLY A 288 -10.72 25.82 -11.73
CA GLY A 288 -11.10 24.64 -10.95
C GLY A 288 -11.81 25.04 -9.66
N GLY A 289 -12.35 24.03 -8.96
CA GLY A 289 -13.15 24.21 -7.76
C GLY A 289 -12.48 25.03 -6.66
N LEU A 290 -11.16 25.01 -6.52
CA LEU A 290 -10.39 25.76 -5.53
C LEU A 290 -10.29 27.25 -5.87
N ALA A 291 -10.18 27.61 -7.15
CA ALA A 291 -10.24 29.01 -7.58
C ALA A 291 -11.65 29.59 -7.34
N LEU A 292 -12.70 28.78 -7.52
CA LEU A 292 -14.06 29.14 -7.14
C LEU A 292 -14.21 29.30 -5.61
N ASP A 293 -13.55 28.46 -4.81
CA ASP A 293 -13.56 28.57 -3.33
C ASP A 293 -12.90 29.86 -2.84
N LEU A 294 -11.77 30.24 -3.45
CA LEU A 294 -11.09 31.51 -3.16
C LEU A 294 -11.97 32.72 -3.49
N ILE A 295 -12.70 32.69 -4.62
CA ILE A 295 -13.64 33.75 -4.99
C ILE A 295 -14.79 33.85 -3.98
N VAL A 296 -15.39 32.73 -3.54
CA VAL A 296 -16.45 32.77 -2.52
C VAL A 296 -15.90 33.23 -1.17
N ARG A 297 -14.71 32.76 -0.75
CA ARG A 297 -14.01 33.26 0.44
C ARG A 297 -13.85 34.78 0.39
N ASP A 298 -13.43 35.33 -0.74
CA ASP A 298 -13.20 36.76 -0.88
C ASP A 298 -14.50 37.58 -0.89
N ILE A 299 -15.62 37.04 -1.38
CA ILE A 299 -16.96 37.62 -1.18
C ILE A 299 -17.33 37.63 0.31
N LEU A 300 -17.09 36.54 1.03
CA LEU A 300 -17.39 36.45 2.47
C LEU A 300 -16.51 37.43 3.29
N ALA A 301 -15.23 37.57 2.93
CA ALA A 301 -14.32 38.54 3.52
C ALA A 301 -14.82 39.97 3.29
N ASP A 302 -15.12 40.35 2.04
CA ASP A 302 -15.66 41.67 1.69
C ASP A 302 -16.97 41.99 2.44
N LYS A 303 -17.85 41.00 2.68
CA LYS A 303 -19.09 41.19 3.44
C LYS A 303 -18.85 41.30 4.94
N PHE A 304 -17.91 40.54 5.51
CA PHE A 304 -17.53 40.71 6.91
C PHE A 304 -16.87 42.07 7.14
N GLU A 305 -15.91 42.49 6.31
CA GLU A 305 -15.25 43.81 6.43
C GLU A 305 -16.27 44.98 6.35
N LYS A 306 -17.32 44.85 5.52
CA LYS A 306 -18.45 45.81 5.48
C LYS A 306 -19.35 45.76 6.72
N THR A 307 -19.51 44.59 7.36
CA THR A 307 -20.34 44.41 8.56
C THR A 307 -19.60 44.83 9.83
N ALA A 308 -18.28 44.66 9.85
CA ALA A 308 -17.36 45.14 10.89
C ALA A 308 -16.98 46.63 10.74
N ALA A 309 -17.52 47.33 9.74
CA ALA A 309 -17.16 48.72 9.46
C ALA A 309 -17.41 49.64 10.67
N GLY A 310 -16.34 50.29 11.15
CA GLY A 310 -16.34 51.10 12.38
C GLY A 310 -15.80 50.37 13.62
N GLN A 311 -15.55 49.07 13.54
CA GLN A 311 -14.80 48.31 14.55
C GLN A 311 -13.33 48.17 14.08
N SER A 312 -12.39 48.51 14.96
CA SER A 312 -10.96 48.56 14.62
C SER A 312 -10.28 47.22 14.89
N LEU A 313 -10.30 46.33 13.89
CA LEU A 313 -9.50 45.09 13.94
C LEU A 313 -8.02 45.41 14.16
N SER A 314 -7.41 44.75 15.13
CA SER A 314 -5.96 44.84 15.44
C SER A 314 -5.08 44.30 14.32
N THR A 315 -5.59 43.33 13.56
CA THR A 315 -4.97 42.76 12.36
C THR A 315 -6.01 42.77 11.23
N PRO A 316 -5.69 43.33 10.04
CA PRO A 316 -6.60 43.28 8.90
C PRO A 316 -7.05 41.85 8.59
N LEU A 317 -8.35 41.62 8.31
CA LEU A 317 -8.91 40.28 8.14
C LEU A 317 -8.11 39.42 7.14
N ARG A 318 -7.73 40.03 6.01
CA ARG A 318 -6.94 39.40 4.93
C ARG A 318 -5.49 39.07 5.31
N GLN A 319 -5.00 39.56 6.45
CA GLN A 319 -3.71 39.23 7.07
C GLN A 319 -3.86 38.28 8.28
N ASN A 320 -5.09 37.87 8.63
CA ASN A 320 -5.36 36.94 9.72
C ASN A 320 -5.53 35.52 9.18
N ASP A 321 -4.44 34.74 9.19
CA ASP A 321 -4.37 33.37 8.66
C ASP A 321 -5.52 32.47 9.14
N ARG A 322 -5.90 32.58 10.42
CA ARG A 322 -6.98 31.76 11.01
C ARG A 322 -8.35 32.17 10.49
N ALA A 323 -8.61 33.48 10.37
CA ALA A 323 -9.85 33.99 9.81
C ALA A 323 -10.00 33.59 8.33
N MET A 324 -8.94 33.75 7.54
CA MET A 324 -8.94 33.38 6.12
C MET A 324 -9.05 31.86 5.90
N ALA A 325 -8.44 31.04 6.76
CA ALA A 325 -8.63 29.58 6.75
C ALA A 325 -10.06 29.16 7.11
N LYS A 326 -10.68 29.79 8.12
CA LYS A 326 -12.11 29.61 8.44
C LYS A 326 -12.99 29.97 7.24
N LEU A 327 -12.76 31.13 6.61
CA LEU A 327 -13.54 31.58 5.45
C LEU A 327 -13.33 30.71 4.20
N LEU A 328 -12.15 30.11 4.00
CA LEU A 328 -11.91 29.22 2.85
C LEU A 328 -12.73 27.93 2.97
N LYS A 329 -12.78 27.34 4.17
CA LYS A 329 -13.62 26.17 4.47
C LYS A 329 -15.12 26.49 4.33
N GLU A 330 -15.54 27.64 4.85
CA GLU A 330 -16.93 28.10 4.70
C GLU A 330 -17.28 28.42 3.24
N GLY A 331 -16.36 29.03 2.49
CA GLY A 331 -16.54 29.34 1.07
C GLY A 331 -16.78 28.08 0.22
N ASN A 332 -16.09 26.98 0.54
CA ASN A 332 -16.35 25.69 -0.10
C ASN A 332 -17.74 25.13 0.22
N ARG A 333 -18.20 25.23 1.48
CA ARG A 333 -19.58 24.85 1.87
C ARG A 333 -20.62 25.72 1.15
N VAL A 334 -20.40 27.04 1.09
CA VAL A 334 -21.27 28.00 0.40
C VAL A 334 -21.34 27.68 -1.10
N LYS A 335 -20.21 27.44 -1.78
CA LYS A 335 -20.17 27.02 -3.19
C LYS A 335 -20.97 25.74 -3.45
N GLN A 336 -20.86 24.74 -2.57
CA GLN A 336 -21.66 23.50 -2.69
C GLN A 336 -23.16 23.78 -2.57
N ILE A 337 -23.58 24.64 -1.63
CA ILE A 337 -24.99 25.01 -1.46
C ILE A 337 -25.50 25.83 -2.66
N LEU A 338 -24.71 26.77 -3.18
CA LEU A 338 -25.04 27.57 -4.37
C LEU A 338 -25.14 26.72 -5.65
N SER A 339 -24.49 25.56 -5.69
CA SER A 339 -24.59 24.63 -6.83
C SER A 339 -26.01 24.08 -6.99
N ALA A 340 -26.77 23.94 -5.89
CA ALA A 340 -28.18 23.54 -5.92
C ALA A 340 -29.15 24.73 -5.77
N ASN A 341 -28.86 25.66 -4.86
CA ASN A 341 -29.76 26.73 -4.44
C ASN A 341 -29.34 28.09 -5.02
N ALA A 342 -30.30 28.99 -5.26
CA ALA A 342 -29.99 30.35 -5.72
C ALA A 342 -29.32 31.23 -4.64
N VAL A 343 -29.47 30.87 -3.36
CA VAL A 343 -28.95 31.61 -2.20
C VAL A 343 -28.39 30.62 -1.19
N ALA A 344 -27.27 30.95 -0.57
CA ALA A 344 -26.65 30.20 0.52
C ALA A 344 -26.55 31.07 1.78
N SER A 345 -26.97 30.54 2.93
CA SER A 345 -26.76 31.19 4.23
C SER A 345 -25.41 30.77 4.81
N SER A 346 -24.67 31.74 5.33
CA SER A 346 -23.29 31.60 5.79
C SER A 346 -23.12 32.07 7.24
N SER A 347 -22.31 31.35 8.01
CA SER A 347 -22.06 31.65 9.43
C SER A 347 -20.73 31.07 9.89
N VAL A 348 -19.90 31.90 10.53
CA VAL A 348 -18.63 31.49 11.14
C VAL A 348 -18.49 32.15 12.51
N GLU A 349 -18.41 31.32 13.55
CA GLU A 349 -18.29 31.78 14.94
C GLU A 349 -16.88 32.29 15.26
N GLY A 350 -16.80 33.43 15.96
CA GLY A 350 -15.55 34.08 16.37
C GLY A 350 -14.54 34.20 15.23
N LEU A 351 -14.95 34.72 14.08
CA LEU A 351 -14.15 34.79 12.85
C LEU A 351 -12.86 35.59 13.07
N ALA A 352 -12.97 36.78 13.65
CA ALA A 352 -11.87 37.62 14.09
C ALA A 352 -12.30 38.38 15.36
N GLU A 353 -11.42 38.49 16.35
CA GLU A 353 -11.62 39.31 17.57
C GLU A 353 -12.99 39.08 18.25
N ASP A 354 -13.34 37.80 18.40
CA ASP A 354 -14.60 37.28 18.96
C ASP A 354 -15.89 37.76 18.25
N MET A 355 -15.76 38.39 17.08
CA MET A 355 -16.87 38.74 16.19
C MET A 355 -17.32 37.54 15.36
N ASP A 356 -18.62 37.25 15.38
CA ASP A 356 -19.24 36.31 14.45
C ASP A 356 -19.41 36.93 13.05
N TRP A 357 -19.19 36.13 12.02
CA TRP A 357 -19.77 36.37 10.70
C TRP A 357 -21.11 35.64 10.59
N ARG A 358 -22.16 36.33 10.15
CA ARG A 358 -23.47 35.74 9.78
C ARG A 358 -24.06 36.53 8.61
N GLY A 359 -24.44 35.85 7.53
CA GLY A 359 -24.96 36.51 6.34
C GLY A 359 -25.44 35.56 5.24
N LYS A 360 -25.54 36.07 4.01
CA LYS A 360 -25.93 35.32 2.82
C LYS A 360 -25.02 35.64 1.63
N VAL A 361 -24.89 34.69 0.72
CA VAL A 361 -24.28 34.86 -0.60
C VAL A 361 -25.28 34.36 -1.63
N ASP A 362 -25.41 35.10 -2.72
CA ASP A 362 -26.35 34.84 -3.80
C ASP A 362 -25.59 34.26 -5.01
N ARG A 363 -26.21 33.36 -5.78
CA ARG A 363 -25.53 32.68 -6.90
C ARG A 363 -25.05 33.69 -7.95
N GLU A 364 -25.88 34.68 -8.26
CA GLU A 364 -25.57 35.75 -9.22
C GLU A 364 -24.32 36.53 -8.79
N GLU A 365 -24.23 36.96 -7.52
CA GLU A 365 -23.03 37.64 -6.99
C GLU A 365 -21.74 36.81 -7.14
N PHE A 366 -21.82 35.50 -6.90
CA PHE A 366 -20.71 34.56 -7.09
C PHE A 366 -20.34 34.41 -8.58
N GLU A 367 -21.31 34.19 -9.45
CA GLU A 367 -21.09 34.02 -10.89
C GLU A 367 -20.57 35.33 -11.53
N ASP A 368 -21.01 36.50 -11.06
CA ASP A 368 -20.49 37.82 -11.41
C ASP A 368 -19.05 38.05 -10.93
N ALA A 369 -18.67 37.53 -9.77
CA ALA A 369 -17.28 37.55 -9.34
C ALA A 369 -16.39 36.63 -10.20
N VAL A 370 -16.89 35.46 -10.60
CA VAL A 370 -16.20 34.55 -11.54
C VAL A 370 -16.07 35.16 -12.94
N ARG A 371 -17.09 35.88 -13.42
CA ARG A 371 -17.00 36.62 -14.69
C ARG A 371 -15.97 37.76 -14.61
N ARG A 372 -15.97 38.54 -13.52
CA ARG A 372 -14.99 39.63 -13.29
C ARG A 372 -13.55 39.15 -13.12
N SER A 373 -13.31 37.95 -12.61
CA SER A 373 -11.96 37.38 -12.48
C SER A 373 -11.36 36.85 -13.78
N GLY A 374 -12.16 36.79 -14.87
CA GLY A 374 -11.74 36.22 -16.16
C GLY A 374 -11.70 34.68 -16.20
N LEU A 375 -11.87 34.01 -15.06
CA LEU A 375 -11.74 32.55 -14.90
C LEU A 375 -12.70 31.74 -15.79
N GLY A 376 -13.82 32.33 -16.21
CA GLY A 376 -14.84 31.71 -17.06
C GLY A 376 -14.27 31.04 -18.33
N LYS A 377 -13.26 31.66 -18.97
CA LYS A 377 -12.64 31.12 -20.19
C LYS A 377 -11.94 29.77 -19.99
N GLY A 378 -11.40 29.52 -18.80
CA GLY A 378 -10.75 28.24 -18.49
C GLY A 378 -11.72 27.06 -18.35
N PHE A 379 -13.03 27.32 -18.31
CA PHE A 379 -14.05 26.28 -18.43
C PHE A 379 -14.51 26.04 -19.87
N THR A 380 -14.29 26.98 -20.81
CA THR A 380 -14.67 26.82 -22.24
C THR A 380 -13.50 26.33 -23.09
N GLN A 381 -12.32 26.95 -22.96
CA GLN A 381 -11.12 26.66 -23.77
C GLN A 381 -10.71 25.18 -23.82
N PRO A 382 -10.76 24.38 -22.73
CA PRO A 382 -10.37 22.97 -22.81
C PRO A 382 -11.15 22.17 -23.87
N ILE A 383 -12.42 22.53 -24.11
CA ILE A 383 -13.31 21.86 -25.07
C ILE A 383 -12.85 22.13 -26.51
N SER A 384 -12.60 23.39 -26.86
CA SER A 384 -12.11 23.78 -28.19
C SER A 384 -10.73 23.21 -28.48
N ASP A 385 -9.83 23.25 -27.50
CA ASP A 385 -8.47 22.73 -27.62
C ASP A 385 -8.45 21.22 -27.89
N ALA A 386 -9.26 20.45 -27.16
CA ALA A 386 -9.35 19.01 -27.37
C ALA A 386 -9.90 18.66 -28.76
N LEU A 387 -10.96 19.36 -29.19
CA LEU A 387 -11.58 19.16 -30.51
C LEU A 387 -10.62 19.48 -31.66
N GLN A 388 -9.96 20.65 -31.59
CA GLN A 388 -8.98 21.07 -32.60
C GLN A 388 -7.80 20.10 -32.70
N ARG A 389 -7.29 19.61 -31.56
CA ARG A 389 -6.16 18.65 -31.50
C ARG A 389 -6.55 17.24 -31.97
N ALA A 390 -7.84 16.91 -32.04
CA ALA A 390 -8.35 15.64 -32.58
C ALA A 390 -8.79 15.71 -34.06
N ASP A 391 -8.82 16.92 -34.65
CA ASP A 391 -9.47 17.20 -35.93
C ASP A 391 -10.96 16.75 -35.96
N LEU A 392 -11.71 17.13 -34.92
CA LEU A 392 -13.13 16.76 -34.74
C LEU A 392 -14.01 17.98 -34.43
N SER A 393 -15.29 17.90 -34.79
CA SER A 393 -16.33 18.81 -34.33
C SER A 393 -17.14 18.22 -33.17
N ILE A 394 -17.96 19.06 -32.53
CA ILE A 394 -18.91 18.64 -31.47
C ILE A 394 -19.95 17.64 -32.01
N HIS A 395 -20.21 17.63 -33.32
CA HIS A 395 -21.16 16.71 -33.94
C HIS A 395 -20.60 15.28 -34.02
N ASP A 396 -19.28 15.12 -34.13
CA ASP A 396 -18.56 13.83 -34.26
C ASP A 396 -18.39 13.07 -32.93
N LEU A 397 -18.77 13.69 -31.81
CA LEU A 397 -18.82 13.07 -30.49
C LEU A 397 -20.21 12.50 -30.23
N ASP A 398 -20.33 11.25 -29.80
CA ASP A 398 -21.60 10.66 -29.36
C ASP A 398 -22.12 11.35 -28.09
N SER A 399 -21.25 11.62 -27.11
CA SER A 399 -21.61 12.34 -25.87
C SER A 399 -20.44 13.03 -25.18
N VAL A 400 -20.77 13.93 -24.24
CA VAL A 400 -19.84 14.59 -23.31
C VAL A 400 -20.16 14.11 -21.89
N ILE A 401 -19.25 13.31 -21.32
CA ILE A 401 -19.38 12.68 -20.01
C ILE A 401 -18.79 13.61 -18.95
N LEU A 402 -19.59 13.94 -17.93
CA LEU A 402 -19.19 14.86 -16.87
C LEU A 402 -18.48 14.13 -15.72
N VAL A 403 -17.28 14.59 -15.37
CA VAL A 403 -16.41 14.07 -14.31
C VAL A 403 -15.94 15.24 -13.42
N GLY A 404 -15.53 14.96 -12.19
CA GLY A 404 -15.01 15.99 -11.29
C GLY A 404 -16.10 16.85 -10.64
N GLY A 405 -15.93 17.11 -9.33
CA GLY A 405 -16.98 17.69 -8.50
C GLY A 405 -17.46 19.10 -8.90
N SER A 406 -16.67 19.87 -9.66
CA SER A 406 -17.03 21.25 -10.05
C SER A 406 -17.97 21.29 -11.26
N THR A 407 -18.17 20.18 -12.00
CA THR A 407 -19.20 20.08 -13.05
C THR A 407 -20.63 20.20 -12.53
N ARG A 408 -20.80 20.14 -11.20
CA ARG A 408 -22.08 20.38 -10.51
C ARG A 408 -22.42 21.88 -10.34
N VAL A 409 -21.46 22.78 -10.57
CA VAL A 409 -21.68 24.24 -10.46
C VAL A 409 -22.38 24.74 -11.73
N PRO A 410 -23.52 25.46 -11.64
CA PRO A 410 -24.27 25.92 -12.81
C PRO A 410 -23.46 26.70 -13.84
N LEU A 411 -22.60 27.64 -13.44
CA LEU A 411 -21.71 28.38 -14.35
C LEU A 411 -20.79 27.46 -15.21
N VAL A 412 -20.38 26.31 -14.68
CA VAL A 412 -19.53 25.36 -15.42
C VAL A 412 -20.37 24.62 -16.47
N GLN A 413 -21.62 24.28 -16.14
CA GLN A 413 -22.57 23.73 -17.10
C GLN A 413 -23.06 24.76 -18.13
N ALA A 414 -23.01 26.05 -17.81
CA ALA A 414 -23.24 27.13 -18.76
C ALA A 414 -22.05 27.26 -19.73
N ALA A 415 -20.81 27.15 -19.25
CA ALA A 415 -19.60 27.17 -20.08
C ALA A 415 -19.59 26.05 -21.15
N LEU A 416 -20.09 24.83 -20.85
CA LEU A 416 -20.27 23.80 -21.88
C LEU A 416 -21.21 24.24 -23.02
N ARG A 417 -22.30 24.95 -22.69
CA ARG A 417 -23.28 25.45 -23.66
C ARG A 417 -22.70 26.61 -24.48
N GLU A 418 -21.95 27.49 -23.83
CA GLU A 418 -21.20 28.58 -24.48
C GLU A 418 -20.15 28.04 -25.46
N ALA A 419 -19.46 26.96 -25.10
CA ALA A 419 -18.56 26.21 -25.97
C ALA A 419 -19.29 25.40 -27.07
N GLY A 420 -20.61 25.54 -27.22
CA GLY A 420 -21.40 24.94 -28.28
C GLY A 420 -21.86 23.50 -28.05
N VAL A 421 -21.66 22.92 -26.86
CA VAL A 421 -22.07 21.53 -26.57
C VAL A 421 -23.59 21.46 -26.37
N PRO A 422 -24.35 20.69 -27.18
CA PRO A 422 -25.78 20.49 -26.97
C PRO A 422 -26.06 19.74 -25.67
N GLU A 423 -27.07 20.17 -24.92
CA GLU A 423 -27.50 19.51 -23.67
C GLU A 423 -27.94 18.05 -23.89
N SER A 424 -28.41 17.70 -25.10
CA SER A 424 -28.71 16.33 -25.51
C SER A 424 -27.48 15.40 -25.59
N LYS A 425 -26.26 15.95 -25.60
CA LYS A 425 -25.00 15.18 -25.50
C LYS A 425 -24.49 15.07 -24.06
N PHE A 426 -25.09 15.72 -23.06
CA PHE A 426 -24.61 15.66 -21.68
C PHE A 426 -24.87 14.28 -21.07
N ALA A 427 -23.81 13.58 -20.64
CA ALA A 427 -23.89 12.25 -20.05
C ALA A 427 -23.43 12.25 -18.58
N GLN A 428 -24.30 11.78 -17.69
CA GLN A 428 -24.04 11.60 -16.26
C GLN A 428 -24.09 10.11 -15.86
N ASN A 429 -23.79 9.21 -16.82
CA ASN A 429 -23.87 7.75 -16.67
C ASN A 429 -22.58 7.11 -16.10
N VAL A 430 -21.87 7.87 -15.26
CA VAL A 430 -20.58 7.58 -14.61
C VAL A 430 -20.56 8.29 -13.25
N ASN A 431 -20.01 7.68 -12.20
CA ASN A 431 -19.80 8.37 -10.92
C ASN A 431 -18.62 9.36 -11.02
N ALA A 432 -18.94 10.64 -11.16
CA ALA A 432 -17.99 11.74 -11.36
C ALA A 432 -16.91 11.91 -10.27
N ASP A 433 -17.10 11.38 -9.05
CA ASP A 433 -16.11 11.45 -7.97
C ASP A 433 -15.22 10.20 -7.85
N GLU A 434 -15.61 9.07 -8.45
CA GLU A 434 -14.98 7.75 -8.22
C GLU A 434 -14.39 7.12 -9.50
N ALA A 435 -14.82 7.55 -10.69
CA ALA A 435 -14.48 6.93 -11.97
C ALA A 435 -12.96 6.81 -12.22
N ALA A 436 -12.19 7.84 -11.89
CA ALA A 436 -10.74 7.82 -12.08
C ALA A 436 -10.06 6.78 -11.16
N ALA A 437 -10.47 6.67 -9.89
CA ALA A 437 -9.93 5.66 -8.98
C ALA A 437 -10.31 4.24 -9.43
N MET A 438 -11.59 3.99 -9.72
CA MET A 438 -12.07 2.66 -10.13
C MET A 438 -11.44 2.22 -11.47
N GLY A 439 -11.37 3.11 -12.45
CA GLY A 439 -10.73 2.84 -13.73
C GLY A 439 -9.22 2.60 -13.63
N ALA A 440 -8.51 3.35 -12.78
CA ALA A 440 -7.08 3.13 -12.51
C ALA A 440 -6.82 1.79 -11.80
N ALA A 441 -7.73 1.34 -10.91
CA ALA A 441 -7.65 0.05 -10.25
C ALA A 441 -7.81 -1.09 -11.26
N PHE A 442 -8.80 -0.98 -12.16
CA PHE A 442 -8.99 -1.94 -13.25
C PHE A 442 -7.79 -1.96 -14.22
N TYR A 443 -7.27 -0.78 -14.60
CA TYR A 443 -6.08 -0.63 -15.44
C TYR A 443 -4.85 -1.30 -14.80
N GLY A 444 -4.63 -1.16 -13.49
CA GLY A 444 -3.56 -1.86 -12.79
C GLY A 444 -3.75 -3.37 -12.74
N ALA A 445 -4.94 -3.82 -12.35
CA ALA A 445 -5.26 -5.23 -12.19
C ALA A 445 -5.36 -6.00 -13.53
N SER A 446 -5.60 -5.32 -14.67
CA SER A 446 -5.54 -5.96 -16.00
C SER A 446 -4.12 -6.42 -16.38
N TYR A 447 -3.08 -5.78 -15.82
CA TYR A 447 -1.69 -6.24 -15.97
C TYR A 447 -1.30 -7.36 -15.00
N ASN A 448 -2.09 -7.68 -13.96
CA ASN A 448 -1.74 -8.75 -13.01
C ASN A 448 -2.49 -10.05 -13.38
N PRO A 449 -1.80 -11.12 -13.84
CA PRO A 449 -2.43 -12.35 -14.32
C PRO A 449 -3.12 -13.19 -13.24
N GLN A 450 -3.04 -12.79 -11.96
CA GLN A 450 -3.85 -13.36 -10.89
C GLN A 450 -5.34 -12.99 -11.05
N PHE A 451 -5.67 -11.87 -11.69
CA PHE A 451 -7.05 -11.43 -11.92
C PHE A 451 -7.57 -11.89 -13.28
N ARG A 452 -8.76 -12.49 -13.29
CA ARG A 452 -9.50 -12.83 -14.52
C ARG A 452 -10.42 -11.68 -14.90
N MET A 453 -9.85 -10.68 -15.54
CA MET A 453 -10.51 -9.43 -15.94
C MET A 453 -11.15 -9.55 -17.33
N LYS A 454 -12.10 -8.65 -17.62
CA LYS A 454 -12.50 -8.33 -19.00
C LYS A 454 -11.29 -7.75 -19.74
N ASP A 455 -11.10 -8.08 -21.02
CA ASP A 455 -10.00 -7.51 -21.81
C ASP A 455 -10.37 -6.06 -22.19
N ILE A 456 -9.79 -5.10 -21.48
CA ILE A 456 -9.87 -3.68 -21.80
C ILE A 456 -8.45 -3.14 -21.89
N ARG A 457 -8.09 -2.59 -23.05
CA ARG A 457 -6.77 -2.01 -23.31
C ARG A 457 -6.90 -0.50 -23.40
N GLY A 458 -6.53 0.17 -22.32
CA GLY A 458 -6.43 1.63 -22.24
C GLY A 458 -5.11 2.11 -22.82
N TYR A 459 -5.21 3.00 -23.81
CA TYR A 459 -4.08 3.73 -24.38
C TYR A 459 -4.26 5.21 -24.09
N ASP A 460 -3.34 5.75 -23.29
CA ASP A 460 -3.33 7.16 -22.89
C ASP A 460 -2.78 8.06 -23.99
N ALA A 461 -2.98 9.38 -23.92
CA ALA A 461 -2.45 10.31 -24.92
C ALA A 461 -1.21 11.06 -24.43
N ASN A 462 -0.31 11.35 -25.36
CA ASN A 462 0.78 12.29 -25.14
C ASN A 462 0.28 13.74 -25.31
N PRO A 463 0.29 14.59 -24.26
CA PRO A 463 -0.19 15.98 -24.34
C PRO A 463 0.76 16.93 -25.10
N TYR A 464 2.04 16.57 -25.25
CA TYR A 464 3.10 17.45 -25.74
C TYR A 464 3.88 16.80 -26.90
N PRO A 465 4.20 17.52 -27.98
CA PRO A 465 5.14 17.03 -28.98
C PRO A 465 6.55 16.98 -28.36
N VAL A 466 7.15 15.79 -28.32
CA VAL A 466 8.47 15.54 -27.77
C VAL A 466 9.47 15.37 -28.92
N LEU A 467 10.50 16.19 -28.93
CA LEU A 467 11.54 16.21 -29.95
C LEU A 467 12.82 15.51 -29.47
N LEU A 468 13.49 14.82 -30.39
CA LEU A 468 14.87 14.35 -30.25
C LEU A 468 15.78 15.27 -31.07
N ARG A 469 16.78 15.87 -30.40
CA ARG A 469 17.96 16.47 -31.01
C ARG A 469 19.05 15.42 -31.06
N ASP A 470 19.34 14.94 -32.25
CA ASP A 470 20.34 13.89 -32.48
C ASP A 470 21.54 14.43 -33.28
N PRO A 471 22.78 14.38 -32.73
CA PRO A 471 23.96 14.79 -33.48
C PRO A 471 24.27 13.88 -34.68
N LEU A 472 23.85 12.61 -34.67
CA LEU A 472 24.11 11.68 -35.79
C LEU A 472 23.32 12.04 -37.06
N ASN A 473 22.18 12.71 -36.91
CA ASN A 473 21.38 13.31 -37.99
C ASN A 473 21.74 14.80 -38.25
N GLY A 474 22.96 15.20 -37.89
CA GLY A 474 23.47 16.57 -38.09
C GLY A 474 22.84 17.60 -37.14
N GLY A 475 22.43 17.19 -35.94
CA GLY A 475 21.86 18.08 -34.92
C GLY A 475 20.42 18.52 -35.17
N LYS A 476 19.72 17.88 -36.12
CA LYS A 476 18.32 18.20 -36.44
C LYS A 476 17.39 17.74 -35.33
N GLU A 477 16.34 18.54 -35.09
CA GLU A 477 15.18 18.14 -34.32
C GLU A 477 14.27 17.23 -35.15
N GLU A 478 13.84 16.12 -34.58
CA GLU A 478 12.78 15.26 -35.12
C GLU A 478 11.78 14.85 -34.03
N VAL A 479 10.52 14.60 -34.40
CA VAL A 479 9.51 14.14 -33.45
C VAL A 479 9.85 12.72 -32.98
N LEU A 480 10.02 12.57 -31.66
CA LEU A 480 10.22 11.29 -30.99
C LEU A 480 8.90 10.71 -30.51
N PHE A 481 8.08 11.52 -29.82
CA PHE A 481 6.70 11.17 -29.45
C PHE A 481 5.78 12.33 -29.85
N GLY A 482 4.89 12.11 -30.83
CA GLY A 482 3.91 13.11 -31.27
C GLY A 482 2.73 13.25 -30.30
N ILE A 483 1.85 14.22 -30.55
CA ILE A 483 0.55 14.35 -29.86
C ILE A 483 -0.39 13.26 -30.41
N GLN A 484 -0.37 12.08 -29.78
CA GLN A 484 -1.17 10.93 -30.17
C GLN A 484 -1.32 9.93 -29.01
N SER A 485 -2.15 8.91 -29.23
CA SER A 485 -2.28 7.74 -28.35
C SER A 485 -0.95 6.95 -28.22
N PHE A 486 -0.58 6.62 -26.98
CA PHE A 486 0.55 5.77 -26.59
C PHE A 486 0.29 4.27 -26.85
N LYS A 487 -0.38 3.92 -27.95
CA LYS A 487 -0.42 2.55 -28.50
C LYS A 487 0.97 1.94 -28.67
N ASN A 488 1.96 2.79 -28.99
CA ASN A 488 3.38 2.46 -28.96
C ASN A 488 4.10 3.45 -28.01
N ASP A 489 4.32 3.05 -26.76
CA ASP A 489 5.11 3.80 -25.76
C ASP A 489 6.63 3.63 -25.91
N LEU A 490 7.07 2.96 -26.98
CA LEU A 490 8.45 2.61 -27.31
C LEU A 490 8.76 3.02 -28.74
N VAL A 491 9.90 3.68 -28.96
CA VAL A 491 10.36 4.16 -30.27
C VAL A 491 11.80 3.70 -30.52
N LEU A 492 12.00 2.92 -31.58
CA LEU A 492 13.30 2.47 -32.06
C LEU A 492 13.84 3.46 -33.10
N LYS A 493 15.01 4.05 -32.84
CA LYS A 493 15.80 4.81 -33.81
C LYS A 493 16.98 3.95 -34.28
N SER A 494 17.09 3.77 -35.60
CA SER A 494 18.09 2.89 -36.24
C SER A 494 18.98 3.66 -37.19
N TYR A 495 20.23 3.85 -36.82
CA TYR A 495 21.24 4.61 -37.54
C TYR A 495 22.10 3.68 -38.39
N THR A 496 21.63 3.36 -39.59
CA THR A 496 22.30 2.40 -40.49
C THR A 496 23.21 3.10 -41.48
N GLY A 497 24.53 2.92 -41.35
CA GLY A 497 25.51 3.43 -42.32
C GLY A 497 26.11 4.81 -42.00
N THR A 498 25.72 5.44 -40.89
CA THR A 498 26.43 6.59 -40.30
C THR A 498 27.86 6.25 -39.87
N ASN A 499 28.16 4.98 -39.59
CA ASN A 499 29.45 4.51 -39.06
C ASN A 499 29.84 5.23 -37.75
N VAL A 500 28.96 5.17 -36.76
CA VAL A 500 29.22 5.69 -35.40
C VAL A 500 30.44 4.97 -34.81
N HIS A 501 31.49 5.73 -34.46
CA HIS A 501 32.74 5.21 -33.90
C HIS A 501 33.12 5.84 -32.55
N GLU A 502 32.39 6.87 -32.11
CA GLU A 502 32.69 7.67 -30.92
C GLU A 502 31.47 7.76 -29.99
N ASP A 503 31.72 7.93 -28.70
CA ASP A 503 30.70 8.19 -27.65
C ASP A 503 30.09 9.60 -27.81
N PHE A 504 28.80 9.78 -27.53
CA PHE A 504 28.09 11.02 -27.83
C PHE A 504 26.82 11.24 -26.97
N VAL A 505 26.27 12.45 -27.02
CA VAL A 505 25.07 12.84 -26.25
C VAL A 505 23.90 13.18 -27.18
N MET A 506 22.73 12.59 -26.91
CA MET A 506 21.44 13.01 -27.50
C MET A 506 20.66 13.89 -26.51
N GLN A 507 19.81 14.79 -26.99
CA GLN A 507 18.92 15.60 -26.13
C GLN A 507 17.45 15.38 -26.48
N VAL A 508 16.57 15.36 -25.47
CA VAL A 508 15.11 15.32 -25.63
C VAL A 508 14.47 16.49 -24.87
N GLY A 509 13.50 17.12 -25.52
CA GLY A 509 12.70 18.23 -24.98
C GLY A 509 11.32 18.31 -25.63
N TYR A 510 10.48 19.24 -25.17
CA TYR A 510 9.24 19.59 -25.84
C TYR A 510 9.51 20.52 -27.03
N ALA A 511 8.61 20.56 -28.03
CA ALA A 511 8.73 21.50 -29.14
C ALA A 511 8.56 22.96 -28.69
N ASN A 512 9.20 23.88 -29.41
CA ASN A 512 9.29 25.29 -29.01
C ASN A 512 7.92 26.00 -29.02
N ASP A 513 6.99 25.58 -29.89
CA ASP A 513 5.61 26.06 -29.94
C ASP A 513 4.73 25.58 -28.76
N ALA A 514 5.21 24.62 -27.98
CA ALA A 514 4.57 24.18 -26.74
C ALA A 514 4.94 25.03 -25.50
N GLU A 515 5.68 26.15 -25.64
CA GLU A 515 6.07 27.02 -24.52
C GLU A 515 4.88 27.46 -23.65
N CYS A 516 3.78 27.91 -24.29
CA CYS A 516 2.55 28.28 -23.59
C CYS A 516 1.82 27.08 -22.97
N LEU A 517 2.07 25.86 -23.45
CA LEU A 517 1.42 24.63 -22.99
C LEU A 517 2.12 24.04 -21.77
N VAL A 518 3.44 24.21 -21.63
CA VAL A 518 4.22 23.75 -20.47
C VAL A 518 4.13 24.68 -19.26
N ASP A 519 3.67 25.94 -19.43
CA ASP A 519 3.29 26.87 -18.35
C ASP A 519 4.41 27.04 -17.30
N GLY A 520 5.55 27.56 -17.76
CA GLY A 520 6.70 27.92 -16.91
C GLY A 520 7.56 26.75 -16.43
N PHE A 521 7.44 25.57 -17.05
CA PHE A 521 8.41 24.48 -16.93
C PHE A 521 9.45 24.54 -18.06
N SER A 522 10.63 23.94 -17.84
CA SER A 522 11.67 23.77 -18.86
C SER A 522 11.16 23.06 -20.12
N GLN A 523 11.56 23.56 -21.30
CA GLN A 523 11.40 22.86 -22.57
C GLN A 523 12.34 21.66 -22.68
N ASP A 524 13.57 21.77 -22.21
CA ASP A 524 14.54 20.67 -22.18
C ASP A 524 14.20 19.70 -21.03
N VAL A 525 14.18 18.39 -21.32
CA VAL A 525 13.70 17.34 -20.40
C VAL A 525 14.81 16.37 -19.99
N ALA A 526 15.64 15.90 -20.94
CA ALA A 526 16.72 14.96 -20.65
C ALA A 526 17.87 15.05 -21.66
N LEU A 527 19.09 14.79 -21.20
CA LEU A 527 20.22 14.37 -22.03
C LEU A 527 20.44 12.86 -21.86
N PHE A 528 20.85 12.18 -22.94
CA PHE A 528 21.22 10.77 -22.94
C PHE A 528 22.66 10.63 -23.41
N ASN A 529 23.57 10.38 -22.46
CA ASN A 529 24.99 10.15 -22.69
C ASN A 529 25.21 8.68 -23.07
N ILE A 530 25.45 8.43 -24.36
CA ILE A 530 25.62 7.09 -24.95
C ILE A 530 27.12 6.79 -25.05
N SER A 531 27.58 5.83 -24.25
CA SER A 531 29.01 5.56 -24.03
C SER A 531 29.40 4.09 -24.18
N GLY A 532 30.69 3.86 -24.44
CA GLY A 532 31.27 2.53 -24.66
C GLY A 532 31.45 2.13 -26.13
N ILE A 533 31.16 3.04 -27.08
CA ILE A 533 31.45 2.88 -28.51
C ILE A 533 32.96 3.01 -28.72
N SER A 534 33.55 4.12 -28.24
CA SER A 534 34.99 4.42 -28.37
C SER A 534 35.85 3.32 -27.76
N SER A 535 35.50 2.83 -26.57
CA SER A 535 36.27 1.79 -25.87
C SER A 535 36.12 0.41 -26.49
N ALA A 536 34.93 0.04 -26.96
CA ALA A 536 34.72 -1.24 -27.63
C ALA A 536 35.40 -1.31 -29.01
N LEU A 537 35.53 -0.19 -29.72
CA LEU A 537 36.19 -0.11 -31.02
C LEU A 537 37.69 0.20 -30.94
N ALA A 538 38.22 0.59 -29.77
CA ALA A 538 39.60 1.05 -29.57
C ALA A 538 40.68 0.15 -30.23
N HIS A 539 40.54 -1.18 -30.14
CA HIS A 539 41.50 -2.11 -30.75
C HIS A 539 41.42 -2.15 -32.29
N LEU A 540 40.27 -1.85 -32.90
CA LEU A 540 40.17 -1.68 -34.36
C LEU A 540 40.69 -0.31 -34.80
N THR A 541 40.45 0.74 -34.01
CA THR A 541 40.96 2.09 -34.26
C THR A 541 42.49 2.14 -34.18
N ALA A 542 43.08 1.57 -33.13
CA ALA A 542 44.53 1.55 -32.92
C ALA A 542 45.31 0.76 -34.00
N ASN A 543 44.67 -0.25 -34.61
CA ASN A 543 45.26 -1.03 -35.71
C ASN A 543 44.91 -0.48 -37.12
N GLY A 544 44.16 0.63 -37.22
CA GLY A 544 43.69 1.21 -38.51
C GLY A 544 42.54 0.44 -39.19
N ASP A 545 42.18 -0.73 -38.68
CA ASP A 545 41.16 -1.64 -39.19
C ASP A 545 39.71 -1.12 -39.06
N ILE A 546 39.50 0.00 -38.37
CA ILE A 546 38.18 0.64 -38.21
C ILE A 546 37.50 0.92 -39.57
N SER A 547 38.29 1.20 -40.61
CA SER A 547 37.80 1.38 -41.99
C SER A 547 37.15 0.12 -42.58
N GLY A 548 37.55 -1.07 -42.10
CA GLY A 548 37.09 -2.40 -42.52
C GLY A 548 35.81 -2.90 -41.83
N VAL A 549 35.25 -2.16 -40.87
CA VAL A 549 33.93 -2.44 -40.28
C VAL A 549 32.89 -1.39 -40.68
N LYS A 550 31.63 -1.78 -40.75
CA LYS A 550 30.46 -0.89 -40.79
C LYS A 550 29.78 -0.98 -39.42
N THR A 551 29.50 0.15 -38.79
CA THR A 551 28.68 0.17 -37.57
C THR A 551 27.26 0.65 -37.86
N GLU A 552 26.30 0.08 -37.14
CA GLU A 552 24.89 0.42 -37.17
C GLU A 552 24.39 0.51 -35.72
N LEU A 553 23.84 1.66 -35.31
CA LEU A 553 23.39 1.87 -33.94
C LEU A 553 21.85 1.75 -33.85
N ASN A 554 21.37 1.04 -32.83
CA ASN A 554 19.96 0.96 -32.48
C ASN A 554 19.73 1.53 -31.08
N VAL A 555 18.93 2.60 -30.97
CA VAL A 555 18.56 3.24 -29.69
C VAL A 555 17.05 3.10 -29.49
N THR A 556 16.66 2.55 -28.34
CA THR A 556 15.25 2.26 -27.99
C THR A 556 14.80 3.21 -26.89
N PHE A 557 14.04 4.24 -27.25
CA PHE A 557 13.43 5.19 -26.32
C PHE A 557 12.10 4.65 -25.80
N VAL A 558 11.74 5.00 -24.57
CA VAL A 558 10.46 4.65 -23.92
C VAL A 558 9.89 5.83 -23.13
N SER A 559 8.56 5.90 -23.03
CA SER A 559 7.83 6.84 -22.15
C SER A 559 7.18 6.07 -20.98
N LYS A 560 8.01 5.47 -20.12
CA LYS A 560 7.60 4.55 -19.04
C LYS A 560 8.41 4.78 -17.75
N PRO A 561 7.78 5.10 -16.60
CA PRO A 561 6.37 5.45 -16.38
C PRO A 561 5.79 6.49 -17.34
N LEU A 562 4.46 6.53 -17.48
CA LEU A 562 3.77 7.34 -18.48
C LEU A 562 4.25 8.81 -18.44
N GLY A 563 4.86 9.28 -19.52
CA GLY A 563 5.36 10.65 -19.66
C GLY A 563 6.71 10.94 -18.99
N THR A 564 7.45 9.93 -18.54
CA THR A 564 8.87 10.03 -18.18
C THR A 564 9.72 9.33 -19.24
N TYR A 565 10.71 10.01 -19.80
CA TYR A 565 11.44 9.54 -21.00
C TYR A 565 12.80 8.93 -20.64
N ALA A 566 13.08 7.74 -21.17
CA ALA A 566 14.32 7.02 -20.94
C ALA A 566 14.78 6.24 -22.19
N VAL A 567 16.05 5.84 -22.23
CA VAL A 567 16.56 4.85 -23.20
C VAL A 567 16.58 3.47 -22.54
N GLN A 568 15.76 2.55 -23.04
CA GLN A 568 15.67 1.19 -22.53
C GLN A 568 16.86 0.31 -22.98
N ASN A 569 17.31 0.49 -24.22
CA ASN A 569 18.45 -0.21 -24.80
C ASN A 569 19.17 0.67 -25.83
N ALA A 570 20.50 0.68 -25.80
CA ALA A 570 21.33 1.10 -26.93
C ALA A 570 22.26 -0.06 -27.32
N VAL A 571 22.29 -0.41 -28.61
CA VAL A 571 23.05 -1.54 -29.14
C VAL A 571 23.75 -1.14 -30.43
N LEU A 572 25.08 -1.22 -30.41
CA LEU A 572 25.93 -1.08 -31.58
C LEU A 572 26.09 -2.44 -32.25
N ASN A 573 25.65 -2.57 -33.51
CA ASN A 573 25.98 -3.71 -34.35
C ASN A 573 27.21 -3.37 -35.19
N VAL A 574 28.29 -4.13 -35.04
CA VAL A 574 29.53 -4.00 -35.82
C VAL A 574 29.58 -5.14 -36.83
N LYS A 575 29.62 -4.80 -38.13
CA LYS A 575 29.62 -5.74 -39.25
C LYS A 575 30.93 -5.67 -40.03
N PRO A 576 31.52 -6.79 -40.48
CA PRO A 576 32.70 -6.76 -41.34
C PRO A 576 32.35 -6.33 -42.78
N LYS A 577 33.08 -5.36 -43.35
CA LYS A 577 32.98 -4.99 -44.78
C LYS A 577 33.78 -6.00 -45.62
N VAL A 578 33.26 -7.22 -45.80
CA VAL A 578 34.01 -8.35 -46.38
C VAL A 578 34.48 -8.07 -47.82
N LYS A 579 35.77 -7.79 -47.98
CA LYS A 579 36.54 -7.99 -49.22
C LYS A 579 37.92 -8.56 -48.89
N THR A 580 38.14 -9.83 -49.27
CA THR A 580 39.44 -10.47 -49.49
C THR A 580 40.60 -10.03 -48.57
N GLY A 581 40.53 -10.34 -47.27
CA GLY A 581 41.67 -10.23 -46.35
C GLY A 581 41.35 -9.63 -44.98
N LEU A 582 40.72 -10.40 -44.08
CA LEU A 582 40.56 -9.95 -42.70
C LEU A 582 41.93 -9.95 -41.98
N SER A 583 42.25 -8.81 -41.35
CA SER A 583 43.42 -8.64 -40.49
C SER A 583 43.37 -9.54 -39.25
N ALA A 584 44.48 -9.60 -38.50
CA ALA A 584 44.53 -10.31 -37.22
C ALA A 584 43.60 -9.65 -36.17
N ALA A 585 43.51 -8.31 -36.14
CA ALA A 585 42.65 -7.61 -35.19
C ALA A 585 41.16 -7.81 -35.51
N LEU A 586 40.76 -7.82 -36.79
CA LEU A 586 39.40 -8.16 -37.20
C LEU A 586 39.04 -9.61 -36.84
N LYS A 587 39.93 -10.58 -37.10
CA LYS A 587 39.73 -11.98 -36.72
C LYS A 587 39.55 -12.14 -35.22
N SER A 588 40.43 -11.54 -34.41
CA SER A 588 40.35 -11.53 -32.95
C SER A 588 39.04 -10.90 -32.47
N PHE A 589 38.70 -9.72 -32.99
CA PHE A 589 37.50 -8.97 -32.60
C PHE A 589 36.20 -9.73 -32.85
N PHE A 590 36.10 -10.47 -33.97
CA PHE A 590 34.96 -11.31 -34.33
C PHE A 590 35.05 -12.78 -33.86
N GLY A 591 36.09 -13.16 -33.11
CA GLY A 591 36.29 -14.53 -32.59
C GLY A 591 36.64 -15.58 -33.66
N ALA A 592 37.08 -15.17 -34.84
CA ALA A 592 37.40 -16.03 -35.97
C ALA A 592 38.86 -16.56 -35.91
N GLY A 593 39.19 -17.29 -34.84
CA GLY A 593 40.44 -18.04 -34.71
C GLY A 593 40.30 -19.47 -35.24
N GLY A 594 41.23 -19.89 -36.09
CA GLY A 594 41.35 -21.31 -36.47
C GLY A 594 41.95 -22.13 -35.34
N GLY A 595 41.52 -23.38 -35.17
CA GLY A 595 42.05 -24.27 -34.13
C GLY A 595 43.54 -24.53 -34.30
N SER A 596 44.26 -24.49 -33.18
CA SER A 596 45.66 -24.87 -33.06
C SER A 596 45.77 -26.19 -32.30
N ASP A 597 46.30 -27.21 -32.96
CA ASP A 597 46.88 -28.41 -32.35
C ASP A 597 48.13 -28.81 -33.17
N ASP A 598 49.01 -29.59 -32.54
CA ASP A 598 50.24 -30.20 -33.08
C ASP A 598 51.40 -29.28 -33.56
N SER A 599 52.32 -29.07 -32.61
CA SER A 599 53.74 -29.47 -32.62
C SER A 599 54.54 -29.71 -33.93
N GLU A 600 55.75 -29.13 -33.93
CA GLU A 600 57.06 -29.71 -34.32
C GLU A 600 57.42 -30.16 -35.76
N VAL A 601 58.56 -29.60 -36.22
CA VAL A 601 59.71 -30.28 -36.90
C VAL A 601 59.75 -30.48 -38.44
N GLU A 602 60.74 -29.80 -39.03
CA GLU A 602 61.66 -30.14 -40.15
C GLU A 602 61.22 -30.51 -41.61
N THR A 603 61.55 -29.58 -42.52
CA THR A 603 62.40 -29.74 -43.74
C THR A 603 61.85 -30.27 -45.09
N THR A 604 62.62 -29.91 -46.13
CA THR A 604 62.69 -30.41 -47.52
C THR A 604 61.72 -29.84 -48.59
N GLU A 605 62.11 -30.07 -49.85
CA GLU A 605 61.73 -29.31 -51.05
C GLU A 605 60.66 -30.03 -51.89
N GLY A 606 60.23 -29.43 -53.02
CA GLY A 606 59.92 -30.27 -54.21
C GLY A 606 58.51 -30.31 -54.81
N ASN A 607 57.91 -29.14 -55.11
CA ASN A 607 57.19 -28.90 -56.39
C ASN A 607 55.83 -29.60 -56.71
N ASN A 608 55.08 -28.95 -57.61
CA ASN A 608 53.97 -29.44 -58.46
C ASN A 608 52.58 -29.83 -57.88
N SER A 609 51.74 -28.80 -57.75
CA SER A 609 50.49 -28.56 -58.50
C SER A 609 49.26 -29.52 -58.45
N THR A 610 48.08 -28.88 -58.33
CA THR A 610 46.70 -29.35 -58.65
C THR A 610 46.12 -30.56 -57.89
N ALA A 611 44.92 -30.52 -57.28
CA ALA A 611 43.89 -29.47 -57.20
C ALA A 611 42.88 -29.72 -56.05
N THR A 612 41.89 -28.81 -55.91
CA THR A 612 40.60 -28.99 -55.19
C THR A 612 40.63 -29.40 -53.70
N ALA A 613 40.77 -28.40 -52.83
CA ALA A 613 40.17 -28.43 -51.49
C ALA A 613 39.45 -27.09 -51.23
N ALA A 614 38.13 -27.05 -51.39
CA ALA A 614 37.33 -25.85 -51.18
C ALA A 614 37.16 -25.57 -49.68
N LYS A 615 38.16 -24.92 -49.07
CA LYS A 615 38.08 -24.44 -47.67
C LYS A 615 37.00 -23.36 -47.57
N LYS A 616 35.80 -23.76 -47.13
CA LYS A 616 34.73 -22.84 -46.69
C LYS A 616 35.32 -21.86 -45.67
N LEU A 617 35.49 -20.60 -46.06
CA LEU A 617 35.64 -19.54 -45.06
C LEU A 617 34.30 -19.37 -44.37
N THR A 618 34.28 -19.51 -43.06
CA THR A 618 33.14 -19.10 -42.24
C THR A 618 33.02 -17.58 -42.32
N GLU A 619 31.87 -17.09 -42.80
CA GLU A 619 31.56 -15.66 -42.76
C GLU A 619 31.59 -15.19 -41.30
N ALA A 620 32.36 -14.13 -41.03
CA ALA A 620 32.45 -13.55 -39.70
C ALA A 620 31.11 -12.90 -39.34
N LYS A 621 30.50 -13.35 -38.24
CA LYS A 621 29.16 -12.90 -37.81
C LYS A 621 29.22 -11.48 -37.25
N ASP A 622 28.13 -10.73 -37.47
CA ASP A 622 27.80 -9.49 -36.77
C ASP A 622 28.12 -9.58 -35.26
N LYS A 623 28.76 -8.53 -34.72
CA LYS A 623 29.04 -8.41 -33.29
C LYS A 623 28.17 -7.33 -32.67
N LEU A 624 27.23 -7.76 -31.84
CA LEU A 624 26.36 -6.89 -31.05
C LEU A 624 27.07 -6.48 -29.75
N ILE A 625 27.19 -5.19 -29.52
CA ILE A 625 27.73 -4.59 -28.30
C ILE A 625 26.59 -3.77 -27.65
N LYS A 626 26.18 -4.15 -26.44
CA LYS A 626 25.28 -3.32 -25.64
C LYS A 626 26.08 -2.14 -25.07
N LEU A 627 25.57 -0.93 -25.27
CA LEU A 627 26.19 0.31 -24.80
C LEU A 627 25.66 0.70 -23.42
N THR A 628 26.43 1.53 -22.73
CA THR A 628 25.99 2.23 -21.52
C THR A 628 25.22 3.47 -21.93
N VAL A 629 24.11 3.76 -21.24
CA VAL A 629 23.38 5.02 -21.40
C VAL A 629 23.12 5.61 -20.03
N GLU A 630 23.67 6.80 -19.80
CA GLU A 630 23.40 7.63 -18.64
C GLU A 630 22.33 8.66 -19.02
N THR A 631 21.31 8.82 -18.17
CA THR A 631 20.25 9.82 -18.36
C THR A 631 20.49 10.97 -17.40
N ILE A 632 20.58 12.19 -17.93
CA ILE A 632 20.83 13.42 -17.17
C ILE A 632 19.59 14.33 -17.31
N PRO A 633 18.69 14.34 -16.32
CA PRO A 633 17.47 15.16 -16.34
C PRO A 633 17.76 16.66 -16.44
N GLN A 634 16.89 17.38 -17.15
CA GLN A 634 16.99 18.82 -17.41
C GLN A 634 15.80 19.58 -16.81
N GLY A 635 15.94 20.91 -16.68
CA GLY A 635 15.02 21.76 -15.90
C GLY A 635 15.33 21.75 -14.40
N GLY A 636 14.55 22.52 -13.61
CA GLY A 636 14.77 22.63 -12.17
C GLY A 636 14.55 21.32 -11.39
N TYR A 637 13.43 20.62 -11.63
CA TYR A 637 13.14 19.39 -10.91
C TYR A 637 13.94 18.19 -11.42
N LYS A 638 14.62 17.51 -10.50
CA LYS A 638 15.38 16.27 -10.76
C LYS A 638 14.75 15.09 -10.01
N PRO A 639 14.88 13.83 -10.51
CA PRO A 639 14.54 12.64 -9.73
C PRO A 639 15.33 12.60 -8.42
N MET A 640 14.74 12.08 -7.35
CA MET A 640 15.45 11.88 -6.09
C MET A 640 16.60 10.87 -6.24
N GLU A 641 17.82 11.27 -5.85
CA GLU A 641 18.95 10.35 -5.74
C GLU A 641 18.71 9.30 -4.65
N SER A 642 19.39 8.15 -4.77
CA SER A 642 19.31 7.07 -3.75
C SER A 642 19.68 7.53 -2.33
N ARG A 643 20.53 8.56 -2.19
CA ARG A 643 20.85 9.17 -0.89
C ARG A 643 19.72 10.04 -0.36
N GLN A 644 19.17 10.93 -1.20
CA GLN A 644 18.03 11.81 -0.84
C GLN A 644 16.81 10.97 -0.46
N LEU A 645 16.45 10.00 -1.32
CA LEU A 645 15.34 9.06 -1.11
C LEU A 645 15.48 8.28 0.21
N LYS A 646 16.72 7.92 0.60
CA LYS A 646 16.97 7.29 1.90
C LYS A 646 16.76 8.28 3.05
N THR A 647 17.38 9.45 3.03
CA THR A 647 17.25 10.45 4.11
C THR A 647 15.78 10.79 4.38
N SER A 648 15.00 11.04 3.32
CA SER A 648 13.57 11.31 3.44
C SER A 648 12.78 10.11 3.96
N LYS A 649 13.10 8.87 3.56
CA LYS A 649 12.47 7.66 4.11
C LYS A 649 12.78 7.45 5.60
N ASP A 650 14.02 7.66 6.00
CA ASP A 650 14.43 7.56 7.41
C ASP A 650 13.70 8.62 8.26
N LEU A 651 13.53 9.84 7.75
CA LEU A 651 12.72 10.91 8.36
C LEU A 651 11.24 10.53 8.48
N LEU A 652 10.61 10.07 7.39
CA LEU A 652 9.19 9.67 7.41
C LEU A 652 8.94 8.50 8.37
N TYR A 653 9.81 7.49 8.36
CA TYR A 653 9.73 6.34 9.26
C TYR A 653 9.82 6.74 10.75
N LEU A 654 10.67 7.70 11.10
CA LEU A 654 10.76 8.22 12.47
C LEU A 654 9.47 8.97 12.88
N LEU A 655 8.87 9.74 11.97
CA LEU A 655 7.57 10.38 12.20
C LEU A 655 6.44 9.34 12.35
N ASP A 656 6.44 8.27 11.55
CA ASP A 656 5.44 7.20 11.63
C ASP A 656 5.53 6.47 12.97
N LYS A 657 6.74 6.10 13.41
CA LYS A 657 6.99 5.46 14.71
C LYS A 657 6.68 6.37 15.90
N ASP A 658 6.83 7.69 15.75
CA ASP A 658 6.37 8.65 16.77
C ASP A 658 4.85 8.72 16.87
N ASN A 659 4.13 8.71 15.73
CA ASN A 659 2.67 8.66 15.71
C ASN A 659 2.11 7.34 16.25
N GLU A 660 2.69 6.19 15.88
CA GLU A 660 2.34 4.87 16.43
C GLU A 660 2.43 4.85 17.96
N ARG A 661 3.55 5.36 18.51
CA ARG A 661 3.79 5.41 19.95
C ARG A 661 2.81 6.33 20.68
N ARG A 662 2.36 7.43 20.06
CA ARG A 662 1.29 8.30 20.61
C ARG A 662 -0.05 7.56 20.62
N ALA A 663 -0.44 6.96 19.50
CA ALA A 663 -1.69 6.20 19.39
C ALA A 663 -1.76 5.08 20.46
N GLN A 664 -0.67 4.32 20.65
CA GLN A 664 -0.58 3.28 21.69
C GLN A 664 -0.62 3.83 23.13
N ARG A 665 -0.17 5.06 23.37
CA ARG A 665 -0.30 5.74 24.69
C ARG A 665 -1.74 6.19 24.91
N ASP A 666 -2.36 6.78 23.90
CA ASP A 666 -3.70 7.35 24.01
C ASP A 666 -4.76 6.24 24.06
N GLU A 667 -4.54 5.14 23.33
CA GLU A 667 -5.26 3.87 23.53
C GLU A 667 -5.07 3.35 24.97
N ALA A 668 -3.84 3.28 25.48
CA ALA A 668 -3.58 2.81 26.85
C ALA A 668 -4.20 3.71 27.93
N ARG A 669 -4.29 5.02 27.69
CA ARG A 669 -5.01 5.98 28.54
C ARG A 669 -6.52 5.69 28.48
N ASN A 670 -7.11 5.66 27.28
CA ASN A 670 -8.55 5.45 27.09
C ASN A 670 -9.01 4.09 27.65
N LEU A 671 -8.18 3.04 27.50
CA LEU A 671 -8.41 1.72 28.07
C LEU A 671 -8.29 1.66 29.60
N LEU A 672 -7.54 2.56 30.23
CA LEU A 672 -7.51 2.72 31.69
C LEU A 672 -8.70 3.55 32.17
N GLU A 673 -8.99 4.66 31.49
CA GLU A 673 -10.06 5.60 31.84
C GLU A 673 -11.45 4.93 31.70
N GLY A 674 -11.73 4.24 30.60
CA GLY A 674 -12.95 3.43 30.44
C GLY A 674 -13.04 2.27 31.45
N TYR A 675 -11.91 1.69 31.86
CA TYR A 675 -11.88 0.67 32.91
C TYR A 675 -12.19 1.26 34.30
N ILE A 676 -11.76 2.49 34.59
CA ILE A 676 -12.11 3.22 35.81
C ILE A 676 -13.62 3.46 35.90
N TYR A 677 -14.27 3.91 34.82
CA TYR A 677 -15.73 4.06 34.78
C TYR A 677 -16.43 2.72 35.01
N ARG A 678 -16.05 1.66 34.26
CA ARG A 678 -16.58 0.30 34.48
C ARG A 678 -16.44 -0.18 35.94
N VAL A 679 -15.32 0.14 36.60
CA VAL A 679 -15.11 -0.25 38.01
C VAL A 679 -15.95 0.58 38.99
N ARG A 680 -16.28 1.83 38.69
CA ARG A 680 -17.27 2.60 39.47
C ARG A 680 -18.64 1.95 39.40
N ASP A 681 -19.12 1.65 38.20
CA ASP A 681 -20.43 1.02 37.98
C ASP A 681 -20.50 -0.36 38.67
N LEU A 682 -19.43 -1.15 38.57
CA LEU A 682 -19.30 -2.44 39.25
C LEU A 682 -19.39 -2.31 40.78
N LEU A 683 -18.88 -1.24 41.41
CA LEU A 683 -18.94 -1.10 42.87
C LEU A 683 -20.37 -0.90 43.41
N GLU A 684 -21.30 -0.47 42.57
CA GLU A 684 -22.73 -0.32 42.90
C GLU A 684 -23.58 -1.55 42.49
N ASP A 685 -23.05 -2.44 41.65
CA ASP A 685 -23.77 -3.62 41.18
C ASP A 685 -24.10 -4.62 42.31
N LYS A 686 -25.31 -5.19 42.27
CA LYS A 686 -25.83 -6.10 43.30
C LYS A 686 -25.03 -7.40 43.42
N SER A 687 -24.49 -7.93 42.33
CA SER A 687 -23.66 -9.14 42.36
C SER A 687 -22.32 -8.85 43.03
N VAL A 688 -21.67 -7.72 42.70
CA VAL A 688 -20.44 -7.25 43.34
C VAL A 688 -20.65 -6.93 44.82
N LEU A 689 -21.73 -6.23 45.18
CA LEU A 689 -22.08 -5.95 46.58
C LEU A 689 -22.24 -7.24 47.40
N SER A 690 -22.74 -8.32 46.79
CA SER A 690 -22.83 -9.64 47.43
C SER A 690 -21.50 -10.39 47.50
N ALA A 691 -20.69 -10.37 46.44
CA ALA A 691 -19.48 -11.18 46.27
C ALA A 691 -18.19 -10.51 46.79
N SER A 692 -18.31 -9.41 47.53
CA SER A 692 -17.16 -8.67 48.07
C SER A 692 -17.39 -8.15 49.48
N LYS A 693 -16.28 -7.94 50.19
CA LYS A 693 -16.25 -7.34 51.53
C LYS A 693 -16.23 -5.82 51.42
N LYS A 694 -16.75 -5.14 52.45
CA LYS A 694 -16.72 -3.67 52.51
C LYS A 694 -15.29 -3.13 52.32
N ASP A 695 -14.33 -3.76 52.99
CA ASP A 695 -12.91 -3.36 52.98
C ASP A 695 -12.22 -3.64 51.64
N GLU A 696 -12.74 -4.57 50.82
CA GLU A 696 -12.29 -4.78 49.44
C GLU A 696 -12.82 -3.65 48.55
N ARG A 697 -14.12 -3.32 48.66
CA ARG A 697 -14.76 -2.23 47.90
C ARG A 697 -14.16 -0.86 48.22
N GLU A 698 -13.91 -0.54 49.49
CA GLU A 698 -13.31 0.74 49.88
C GLU A 698 -11.89 0.90 49.33
N LYS A 699 -11.09 -0.19 49.28
CA LYS A 699 -9.75 -0.18 48.65
C LYS A 699 -9.83 0.00 47.14
N ILE A 700 -10.77 -0.66 46.46
CA ILE A 700 -10.98 -0.48 45.01
C ILE A 700 -11.42 0.95 44.72
N LYS A 701 -12.34 1.51 45.51
CA LYS A 701 -12.80 2.90 45.40
C LYS A 701 -11.67 3.89 45.61
N GLN A 702 -10.92 3.78 46.71
CA GLN A 702 -9.73 4.60 46.95
C GLN A 702 -8.77 4.53 45.77
N ARG A 703 -8.55 3.33 45.20
CA ARG A 703 -7.64 3.16 44.07
C ARG A 703 -8.17 3.72 42.74
N VAL A 704 -9.48 3.66 42.53
CA VAL A 704 -10.17 4.36 41.43
C VAL A 704 -9.96 5.87 41.55
N ASP A 705 -10.08 6.42 42.75
CA ASP A 705 -9.95 7.85 42.99
C ASP A 705 -8.48 8.32 42.91
N ASP A 706 -7.52 7.59 43.50
CA ASP A 706 -6.06 7.78 43.31
C ASP A 706 -5.68 7.89 41.82
N ILE A 707 -6.15 6.94 41.00
CA ILE A 707 -5.78 6.87 39.58
C ILE A 707 -6.55 7.93 38.78
N SER A 708 -7.77 8.28 39.16
CA SER A 708 -8.53 9.39 38.55
C SER A 708 -7.82 10.73 38.76
N ILE A 709 -7.34 11.00 39.98
CA ILE A 709 -6.56 12.21 40.31
C ILE A 709 -5.29 12.24 39.46
N TYR A 710 -4.55 11.13 39.40
CA TYR A 710 -3.35 11.01 38.56
C TYR A 710 -3.62 11.24 37.06
N LEU A 711 -4.73 10.71 36.53
CA LEU A 711 -5.12 10.91 35.13
C LEU A 711 -5.49 12.37 34.82
N ALA A 712 -5.89 13.16 35.81
CA ALA A 712 -6.18 14.58 35.69
C ALA A 712 -4.95 15.49 35.91
N SER A 713 -3.93 15.05 36.67
CA SER A 713 -2.72 15.83 36.96
C SER A 713 -1.52 15.52 36.05
N GLU A 714 -1.28 14.25 35.77
CA GLU A 714 -0.05 13.73 35.17
C GLU A 714 -0.29 12.83 33.95
N GLY A 715 -1.52 12.30 33.79
CA GLY A 715 -1.89 11.31 32.77
C GLY A 715 -1.51 11.68 31.34
N ASP A 716 -1.54 12.96 30.98
CA ASP A 716 -1.22 13.47 29.63
C ASP A 716 0.26 13.32 29.25
N LYS A 717 1.14 13.14 30.26
CA LYS A 717 2.58 12.90 30.08
C LYS A 717 2.99 11.48 30.51
N ALA A 718 2.05 10.65 30.93
CA ALA A 718 2.33 9.30 31.40
C ALA A 718 2.82 8.39 30.26
N GLU A 719 3.80 7.53 30.57
CA GLU A 719 4.23 6.50 29.65
C GLU A 719 3.19 5.38 29.49
N ILE A 720 3.24 4.70 28.33
CA ILE A 720 2.46 3.48 28.04
C ILE A 720 2.65 2.42 29.15
N SER A 721 3.88 2.32 29.68
CA SER A 721 4.27 1.45 30.79
C SER A 721 3.46 1.75 32.06
N VAL A 722 3.45 3.01 32.49
CA VAL A 722 2.79 3.51 33.71
C VAL A 722 1.27 3.40 33.61
N LEU A 723 0.69 3.71 32.45
CA LEU A 723 -0.76 3.57 32.20
C LEU A 723 -1.18 2.09 32.30
N LYS A 724 -0.44 1.17 31.65
CA LYS A 724 -0.71 -0.27 31.70
C LYS A 724 -0.51 -0.84 33.12
N LEU A 725 0.50 -0.38 33.86
CA LEU A 725 0.73 -0.78 35.26
C LEU A 725 -0.40 -0.31 36.20
N LYS A 726 -0.87 0.95 36.07
CA LYS A 726 -2.01 1.45 36.85
C LYS A 726 -3.30 0.68 36.57
N ARG A 727 -3.53 0.28 35.30
CA ARG A 727 -4.64 -0.62 34.95
C ARG A 727 -4.49 -2.00 35.59
N ALA A 728 -3.31 -2.62 35.45
CA ALA A 728 -3.05 -3.96 36.01
C ALA A 728 -3.16 -4.00 37.54
N ASP A 729 -2.79 -2.92 38.22
CA ASP A 729 -2.93 -2.75 39.67
C ASP A 729 -4.42 -2.67 40.10
N LEU A 730 -5.25 -1.92 39.37
CA LEU A 730 -6.70 -1.91 39.63
C LEU A 730 -7.37 -3.25 39.26
N GLU A 731 -6.97 -3.89 38.15
CA GLU A 731 -7.38 -5.26 37.79
C GLU A 731 -7.04 -6.28 38.89
N ARG A 732 -5.91 -6.14 39.58
CA ARG A 732 -5.50 -7.02 40.68
C ARG A 732 -6.48 -7.04 41.85
N HIS A 733 -7.14 -5.91 42.12
CA HIS A 733 -8.13 -5.79 43.19
C HIS A 733 -9.55 -6.21 42.75
N VAL A 734 -9.90 -6.01 41.48
CA VAL A 734 -11.24 -6.28 40.94
C VAL A 734 -11.41 -7.74 40.50
N ARG A 735 -10.39 -8.34 39.87
CA ARG A 735 -10.44 -9.73 39.36
C ARG A 735 -10.86 -10.79 40.39
N PRO A 736 -10.44 -10.75 41.67
CA PRO A 736 -10.93 -11.71 42.67
C PRO A 736 -12.45 -11.70 42.82
N ILE A 737 -13.08 -10.53 42.76
CA ILE A 737 -14.53 -10.38 42.89
C ILE A 737 -15.23 -10.85 41.62
N GLU A 738 -14.74 -10.44 40.43
CA GLU A 738 -15.24 -10.96 39.14
C GLU A 738 -15.14 -12.50 39.06
N THR A 739 -14.06 -13.06 39.63
CA THR A 739 -13.86 -14.51 39.71
C THR A 739 -14.88 -15.16 40.65
N ARG A 740 -15.11 -14.61 41.86
CA ARG A 740 -16.16 -15.12 42.77
C ARG A 740 -17.55 -15.08 42.14
N ILE A 741 -17.90 -14.03 41.40
CA ILE A 741 -19.20 -13.91 40.70
C ILE A 741 -19.32 -14.96 39.58
N SER A 742 -18.32 -15.06 38.70
CA SER A 742 -18.31 -16.03 37.60
C SER A 742 -18.34 -17.48 38.10
N GLU A 743 -17.51 -17.79 39.11
CA GLU A 743 -17.53 -19.09 39.77
C GLU A 743 -18.86 -19.34 40.49
N ALA A 744 -19.50 -18.33 41.09
CA ALA A 744 -20.82 -18.50 41.71
C ALA A 744 -21.93 -18.84 40.70
N SER A 745 -21.91 -18.25 39.50
CA SER A 745 -22.93 -18.53 38.47
C SER A 745 -22.71 -19.86 37.74
N LEU A 746 -21.46 -20.32 37.59
CA LEU A 746 -21.13 -21.50 36.79
C LEU A 746 -20.92 -22.81 37.60
N ARG A 747 -20.68 -22.73 38.91
CA ARG A 747 -20.25 -23.89 39.71
C ARG A 747 -21.25 -25.02 39.81
N ASP A 748 -22.55 -24.73 39.87
CA ASP A 748 -23.57 -25.78 40.05
C ASP A 748 -23.71 -26.62 38.77
N GLN A 749 -23.83 -25.98 37.60
CA GLN A 749 -23.82 -26.66 36.29
C GLN A 749 -22.51 -27.45 36.06
N ALA A 750 -21.36 -26.88 36.45
CA ALA A 750 -20.07 -27.58 36.37
C ALA A 750 -20.00 -28.79 37.30
N SER A 751 -20.59 -28.69 38.50
CA SER A 751 -20.68 -29.75 39.49
C SER A 751 -21.57 -30.91 39.02
N GLU A 752 -22.74 -30.61 38.46
CA GLU A 752 -23.63 -31.61 37.85
C GLU A 752 -22.96 -32.31 36.66
N SER A 753 -22.33 -31.54 35.77
CA SER A 753 -21.56 -32.04 34.63
C SER A 753 -20.43 -32.99 35.08
N PHE A 754 -19.72 -32.64 36.16
CA PHE A 754 -18.65 -33.48 36.72
C PHE A 754 -19.20 -34.74 37.38
N LEU A 755 -20.25 -34.64 38.21
CA LEU A 755 -20.92 -35.77 38.84
C LEU A 755 -21.45 -36.77 37.81
N ARG A 756 -22.05 -36.29 36.71
CA ARG A 756 -22.47 -37.15 35.59
C ARG A 756 -21.30 -37.91 34.98
N VAL A 757 -20.17 -37.25 34.72
CA VAL A 757 -18.98 -37.93 34.17
C VAL A 757 -18.32 -38.89 35.17
N LEU A 758 -18.39 -38.62 36.48
CA LEU A 758 -18.00 -39.61 37.49
C LEU A 758 -18.94 -40.84 37.45
N GLY A 759 -20.25 -40.65 37.27
CA GLY A 759 -21.22 -41.75 37.10
C GLY A 759 -21.01 -42.56 35.82
N ASP A 760 -20.80 -41.90 34.68
CA ASP A 760 -20.45 -42.53 33.39
C ASP A 760 -19.13 -43.31 33.48
N ALA A 761 -18.18 -42.81 34.26
CA ALA A 761 -16.90 -43.47 34.53
C ALA A 761 -17.06 -44.69 35.45
N ASP A 762 -17.88 -44.61 36.49
CA ASP A 762 -18.16 -45.71 37.41
C ASP A 762 -18.87 -46.86 36.68
N ALA A 763 -19.95 -46.55 35.95
CA ALA A 763 -20.67 -47.51 35.12
C ALA A 763 -19.77 -48.15 34.05
N PHE A 764 -18.83 -47.38 33.47
CA PHE A 764 -17.83 -47.91 32.54
C PHE A 764 -16.82 -48.83 33.25
N VAL A 765 -16.33 -48.49 34.44
CA VAL A 765 -15.40 -49.33 35.22
C VAL A 765 -16.08 -50.62 35.65
N GLN A 766 -17.27 -50.56 36.25
CA GLN A 766 -18.04 -51.74 36.65
C GLN A 766 -18.30 -52.66 35.45
N GLY A 767 -18.79 -52.10 34.34
CA GLY A 767 -19.02 -52.85 33.10
C GLY A 767 -17.73 -53.45 32.52
N ALA A 768 -16.61 -52.72 32.55
CA ALA A 768 -15.32 -53.21 32.08
C ALA A 768 -14.73 -54.32 32.98
N GLN A 769 -14.94 -54.24 34.29
CA GLN A 769 -14.56 -55.27 35.26
C GLN A 769 -15.43 -56.52 35.10
N ALA A 770 -16.75 -56.38 34.90
CA ALA A 770 -17.63 -57.51 34.60
C ALA A 770 -17.23 -58.23 33.30
N ASN A 771 -16.95 -57.48 32.23
CA ASN A 771 -16.44 -58.03 30.97
C ASN A 771 -15.07 -58.73 31.15
N LEU A 772 -14.19 -58.19 31.99
CA LEU A 772 -12.90 -58.82 32.32
C LEU A 772 -13.10 -60.14 33.08
N THR A 773 -13.97 -60.16 34.09
CA THR A 773 -14.29 -61.38 34.86
C THR A 773 -14.94 -62.45 33.98
N GLN A 774 -15.88 -62.07 33.11
CA GLN A 774 -16.46 -63.00 32.14
C GLN A 774 -15.40 -63.57 31.19
N ALA A 775 -14.56 -62.72 30.58
CA ALA A 775 -13.50 -63.17 29.68
C ALA A 775 -12.49 -64.11 30.37
N LEU A 776 -12.15 -63.85 31.64
CA LEU A 776 -11.30 -64.73 32.45
C LEU A 776 -11.96 -66.09 32.72
N ASN A 777 -13.26 -66.12 33.05
CA ASN A 777 -14.02 -67.34 33.26
C ASN A 777 -14.21 -68.16 31.97
N GLU A 778 -14.34 -67.50 30.83
CA GLU A 778 -14.45 -68.13 29.50
C GLU A 778 -13.08 -68.52 28.89
N GLY A 779 -11.96 -68.12 29.50
CA GLY A 779 -10.61 -68.37 28.99
C GLY A 779 -10.22 -67.52 27.75
N ILE A 780 -10.91 -66.40 27.53
CA ILE A 780 -10.76 -65.52 26.37
C ILE A 780 -9.99 -64.25 26.76
N SER A 781 -9.24 -63.65 25.84
CA SER A 781 -8.58 -62.37 26.08
C SER A 781 -9.60 -61.24 26.32
N SER A 782 -9.54 -60.61 27.49
CA SER A 782 -10.31 -59.40 27.81
C SER A 782 -9.94 -58.22 26.89
N LYS A 783 -10.89 -57.30 26.72
CA LYS A 783 -10.68 -55.99 26.07
C LYS A 783 -9.86 -55.01 26.96
N TYR A 784 -9.83 -55.25 28.26
CA TYR A 784 -9.32 -54.33 29.29
C TYR A 784 -8.38 -55.06 30.26
N GLY A 785 -7.24 -54.45 30.61
CA GLY A 785 -6.27 -55.02 31.55
C GLY A 785 -6.61 -54.67 33.00
N LYS A 786 -6.46 -55.64 33.92
CA LYS A 786 -6.80 -55.48 35.34
C LYS A 786 -6.18 -54.23 35.97
N ALA A 787 -4.84 -54.10 35.94
CA ALA A 787 -4.13 -52.98 36.56
C ALA A 787 -4.53 -51.60 36.00
N GLU A 788 -5.02 -51.52 34.76
CA GLU A 788 -5.48 -50.28 34.14
C GLU A 788 -6.89 -49.90 34.59
N LEU A 789 -7.78 -50.89 34.74
CA LEU A 789 -9.09 -50.69 35.37
C LEU A 789 -8.95 -50.35 36.85
N ASP A 790 -8.07 -51.03 37.57
CA ASP A 790 -7.77 -50.75 38.98
C ASP A 790 -7.19 -49.33 39.15
N THR A 791 -6.31 -48.88 38.25
CA THR A 791 -5.80 -47.50 38.21
C THR A 791 -6.91 -46.47 37.94
N LEU A 792 -7.83 -46.77 37.01
CA LEU A 792 -8.97 -45.91 36.72
C LEU A 792 -9.95 -45.84 37.90
N ALA A 793 -10.26 -46.98 38.53
CA ALA A 793 -11.09 -47.09 39.73
C ALA A 793 -10.50 -46.32 40.92
N ASN A 794 -9.19 -46.47 41.17
CA ASN A 794 -8.49 -45.73 42.22
C ASN A 794 -8.47 -44.21 41.96
N THR A 795 -8.32 -43.80 40.70
CA THR A 795 -8.43 -42.38 40.30
C THR A 795 -9.85 -41.87 40.50
N LEU A 796 -10.86 -42.65 40.13
CA LEU A 796 -12.27 -42.33 40.28
C LEU A 796 -12.68 -42.17 41.75
N ALA A 797 -12.30 -43.13 42.61
CA ALA A 797 -12.54 -43.06 44.04
C ALA A 797 -11.85 -41.86 44.70
N LYS A 798 -10.61 -41.55 44.29
CA LYS A 798 -9.87 -40.37 44.76
C LYS A 798 -10.57 -39.07 44.38
N ASP A 799 -10.96 -38.92 43.12
CA ASP A 799 -11.57 -37.67 42.62
C ASP A 799 -13.02 -37.49 43.09
N LYS A 800 -13.78 -38.60 43.27
CA LYS A 800 -15.08 -38.59 43.95
C LYS A 800 -14.96 -38.13 45.40
N LYS A 801 -14.06 -38.74 46.19
CA LYS A 801 -13.81 -38.34 47.58
C LYS A 801 -13.31 -36.90 47.70
N TRP A 802 -12.44 -36.46 46.78
CA TRP A 802 -12.02 -35.07 46.68
C TRP A 802 -13.22 -34.15 46.45
N PHE A 803 -14.08 -34.45 45.46
CA PHE A 803 -15.24 -33.62 45.16
C PHE A 803 -16.25 -33.58 46.31
N GLU A 804 -16.55 -34.72 46.94
CA GLU A 804 -17.43 -34.79 48.12
C GLU A 804 -16.89 -33.92 49.27
N THR A 805 -15.58 -33.98 49.53
CA THR A 805 -14.90 -33.15 50.56
C THR A 805 -14.94 -31.67 50.18
N SER A 806 -14.54 -31.32 48.96
CA SER A 806 -14.46 -29.95 48.47
C SER A 806 -15.83 -29.29 48.36
N ALA A 807 -16.87 -30.02 47.95
CA ALA A 807 -18.26 -29.55 47.93
C ALA A 807 -18.83 -29.34 49.35
N ALA A 808 -18.52 -30.24 50.29
CA ALA A 808 -18.91 -30.09 51.70
C ALA A 808 -18.22 -28.90 52.40
N LEU A 809 -17.00 -28.54 51.96
CA LEU A 809 -16.32 -27.31 52.38
C LEU A 809 -16.88 -26.07 51.67
N GLN A 810 -17.14 -26.14 50.36
CA GLN A 810 -17.71 -25.03 49.59
C GLN A 810 -19.10 -24.62 50.07
N LYS A 811 -19.94 -25.56 50.55
CA LYS A 811 -21.23 -25.26 51.18
C LYS A 811 -21.12 -24.48 52.51
N LYS A 812 -19.92 -24.34 53.07
CA LYS A 812 -19.64 -23.51 54.26
C LYS A 812 -19.04 -22.15 53.89
N LYS A 813 -18.72 -21.90 52.62
CA LYS A 813 -18.21 -20.62 52.12
C LYS A 813 -19.35 -19.66 51.81
N ARG A 814 -19.15 -18.38 52.14
CA ARG A 814 -19.98 -17.28 51.64
C ARG A 814 -19.55 -16.92 50.22
N ILE A 815 -20.40 -16.19 49.50
CA ILE A 815 -20.12 -15.70 48.13
C ILE A 815 -19.04 -14.60 48.10
N ASP A 816 -18.79 -13.90 49.22
CA ASP A 816 -17.67 -12.95 49.39
C ASP A 816 -16.36 -13.60 49.88
N GLU A 817 -16.28 -14.93 49.87
CA GLU A 817 -15.05 -15.68 50.14
C GLU A 817 -14.57 -16.45 48.91
N ASP A 818 -13.26 -16.59 48.79
CA ASP A 818 -12.66 -17.32 47.68
C ASP A 818 -13.09 -18.80 47.71
N PRO A 819 -13.43 -19.38 46.53
CA PRO A 819 -13.99 -20.73 46.45
C PRO A 819 -12.94 -21.80 46.77
N VAL A 820 -13.41 -22.94 47.27
CA VAL A 820 -12.58 -24.10 47.67
C VAL A 820 -12.02 -24.85 46.44
N PHE A 821 -12.72 -24.77 45.32
CA PHE A 821 -12.33 -25.33 44.03
C PHE A 821 -12.89 -24.45 42.90
N LEU A 822 -12.22 -24.45 41.76
CA LEU A 822 -12.63 -23.67 40.58
C LEU A 822 -13.35 -24.56 39.55
N VAL A 823 -14.26 -23.97 38.77
CA VAL A 823 -14.93 -24.60 37.62
C VAL A 823 -13.90 -25.16 36.63
N GLU A 824 -12.79 -24.44 36.42
CA GLU A 824 -11.70 -24.90 35.55
C GLU A 824 -11.04 -26.20 36.06
N GLU A 825 -10.99 -26.43 37.39
CA GLU A 825 -10.44 -27.66 37.96
C GLU A 825 -11.39 -28.85 37.72
N LEU A 826 -12.69 -28.65 37.90
CA LEU A 826 -13.71 -29.65 37.53
C LEU A 826 -13.60 -30.01 36.04
N GLN A 827 -13.49 -29.02 35.15
CA GLN A 827 -13.32 -29.26 33.72
C GLN A 827 -12.02 -30.02 33.40
N LYS A 828 -10.89 -29.69 34.03
CA LYS A 828 -9.61 -30.40 33.85
C LYS A 828 -9.74 -31.88 34.25
N ARG A 829 -10.39 -32.16 35.38
CA ARG A 829 -10.68 -33.53 35.85
C ARG A 829 -11.65 -34.26 34.92
N GLN A 830 -12.75 -33.61 34.51
CA GLN A 830 -13.75 -34.14 33.57
C GLN A 830 -13.11 -34.58 32.23
N ARG A 831 -12.25 -33.73 31.65
CA ARG A 831 -11.53 -34.02 30.40
C ARG A 831 -10.63 -35.26 30.56
N LYS A 832 -9.90 -35.38 31.68
CA LYS A 832 -9.02 -36.52 31.98
C LYS A 832 -9.76 -37.86 32.01
N PHE A 833 -10.91 -37.94 32.68
CA PHE A 833 -11.76 -39.15 32.69
C PHE A 833 -12.29 -39.45 31.28
N SER A 834 -12.85 -38.43 30.62
CA SER A 834 -13.41 -38.54 29.27
C SER A 834 -12.40 -39.09 28.27
N ASP A 835 -11.16 -38.59 28.29
CA ASP A 835 -10.08 -39.04 27.40
C ASP A 835 -9.60 -40.46 27.71
N THR A 836 -9.53 -40.82 28.99
CA THR A 836 -9.09 -42.16 29.41
C THR A 836 -10.10 -43.21 28.96
N ILE A 837 -11.39 -42.97 29.20
CA ILE A 837 -12.49 -43.83 28.76
C ILE A 837 -12.58 -43.86 27.23
N ARG A 838 -12.37 -42.73 26.54
CA ARG A 838 -12.32 -42.63 25.07
C ARG A 838 -11.19 -43.46 24.47
N LYS A 839 -10.01 -43.50 25.11
CA LYS A 839 -8.88 -44.37 24.72
C LYS A 839 -9.21 -45.84 24.95
N LEU A 840 -9.79 -46.19 26.10
CA LEU A 840 -10.17 -47.57 26.43
C LEU A 840 -11.26 -48.13 25.52
N LYS A 841 -12.36 -47.39 25.30
CA LYS A 841 -13.48 -47.81 24.44
C LYS A 841 -13.04 -48.15 23.01
N LYS A 842 -12.01 -47.44 22.48
CA LYS A 842 -11.43 -47.64 21.14
C LYS A 842 -10.49 -48.85 20.98
N ARG A 843 -10.06 -49.53 22.05
CA ARG A 843 -9.19 -50.72 21.94
C ARG A 843 -9.93 -51.90 21.29
N LYS A 844 -9.17 -52.78 20.64
CA LYS A 844 -9.66 -54.05 20.08
C LYS A 844 -9.17 -55.22 20.95
N ILE A 845 -9.98 -56.27 21.06
CA ILE A 845 -9.62 -57.50 21.76
C ILE A 845 -8.47 -58.20 21.02
N ALA A 846 -7.48 -58.71 21.75
CA ALA A 846 -6.41 -59.53 21.19
C ALA A 846 -6.94 -60.93 20.84
N LYS A 847 -6.48 -61.51 19.73
CA LYS A 847 -6.87 -62.89 19.35
C LYS A 847 -6.07 -63.89 20.18
N THR A 848 -6.76 -64.80 20.86
CA THR A 848 -6.15 -65.94 21.56
C THR A 848 -5.51 -66.94 20.58
N ARG A 849 -4.51 -67.68 21.05
CA ARG A 849 -3.84 -68.78 20.33
C ARG A 849 -3.71 -69.97 21.30
N PRO A 850 -3.97 -71.22 20.87
CA PRO A 850 -4.06 -72.36 21.80
C PRO A 850 -2.71 -72.72 22.46
N PRO A 851 -2.74 -73.33 23.67
CA PRO A 851 -1.56 -73.58 24.50
C PRO A 851 -0.68 -74.75 24.01
N LYS A 852 0.59 -74.76 24.44
CA LYS A 852 1.53 -75.88 24.29
C LYS A 852 1.98 -76.41 25.66
N LYS A 853 2.39 -77.68 25.69
CA LYS A 853 2.71 -78.47 26.91
C LYS A 853 4.11 -78.14 27.49
N ALA A 854 4.28 -78.39 28.79
CA ALA A 854 5.57 -78.59 29.48
C ALA A 854 6.03 -80.07 29.34
N SER A 855 7.18 -80.58 29.82
CA SER A 855 8.28 -80.16 30.74
C SER A 855 9.59 -80.87 30.28
N PRO A 856 10.63 -81.19 31.09
CA PRO A 856 11.32 -80.55 32.26
C PRO A 856 12.79 -80.14 31.86
N THR A 857 13.84 -79.87 32.68
CA THR A 857 14.31 -80.33 34.02
C THR A 857 15.30 -79.31 34.67
N GLN A 858 15.78 -79.60 35.91
CA GLN A 858 16.70 -78.82 36.79
C GLN A 858 18.18 -78.73 36.26
N GLU A 859 19.21 -78.11 36.86
CA GLU A 859 19.59 -77.62 38.24
C GLU A 859 20.34 -76.25 38.13
N GLY A 860 20.76 -75.51 39.18
CA GLY A 860 20.87 -75.77 40.63
C GLY A 860 21.15 -74.50 41.48
N GLU A 861 21.71 -74.68 42.68
CA GLU A 861 21.68 -73.77 43.86
C GLU A 861 22.73 -72.63 43.90
N ALA A 862 22.56 -71.66 44.83
CA ALA A 862 23.62 -70.76 45.30
C ALA A 862 23.35 -70.15 46.70
N GLU A 863 24.25 -70.36 47.66
CA GLU A 863 24.38 -69.56 48.89
C GLU A 863 25.85 -69.58 49.39
N GLY A 864 26.36 -68.50 50.00
CA GLY A 864 27.74 -68.44 50.55
C GLY A 864 28.38 -67.04 50.56
N SER A 865 29.05 -66.65 51.66
CA SER A 865 29.46 -65.26 51.94
C SER A 865 30.93 -65.06 52.35
N LYS A 866 31.50 -63.86 52.07
CA LYS A 866 32.33 -62.98 52.94
C LYS A 866 33.02 -61.81 52.18
N GLY A 867 33.32 -60.69 52.88
CA GLY A 867 34.13 -59.54 52.42
C GLY A 867 35.42 -59.38 53.27
N PRO A 868 35.97 -58.17 53.58
CA PRO A 868 35.65 -56.78 53.17
C PRO A 868 36.91 -55.85 52.91
N SER A 869 36.77 -54.51 53.01
CA SER A 869 37.83 -53.43 53.07
C SER A 869 38.43 -52.91 51.73
N GLY A 870 38.85 -51.64 51.52
CA GLY A 870 38.70 -50.39 52.32
C GLY A 870 39.53 -49.14 51.84
N THR A 871 38.87 -47.96 51.75
CA THR A 871 39.35 -46.53 51.82
C THR A 871 40.63 -45.99 51.11
N LYS A 872 40.50 -44.85 50.38
CA LYS A 872 41.28 -43.58 50.59
C LYS A 872 40.82 -42.36 49.72
N GLU A 873 41.20 -41.16 50.18
CA GLU A 873 41.05 -39.78 49.63
C GLU A 873 42.48 -39.11 49.53
N PRO A 874 42.75 -37.81 49.17
CA PRO A 874 41.92 -36.57 49.17
C PRO A 874 42.20 -35.51 48.01
N GLU A 875 41.82 -34.23 48.26
CA GLU A 875 42.40 -32.91 47.80
C GLU A 875 41.76 -32.01 46.69
N VAL A 876 41.83 -30.67 46.93
CA VAL A 876 41.04 -29.47 46.47
C VAL A 876 41.80 -28.19 46.97
N PRO A 877 41.70 -26.88 46.52
CA PRO A 877 40.77 -26.07 45.65
C PRO A 877 41.56 -25.29 44.51
N PRO A 878 41.55 -23.94 44.21
CA PRO A 878 40.62 -22.78 44.42
C PRO A 878 40.14 -21.89 43.19
N PRO A 879 40.62 -20.64 42.84
CA PRO A 879 39.69 -19.50 42.52
C PRO A 879 40.02 -18.63 41.24
N PRO A 880 39.47 -17.39 41.03
CA PRO A 880 38.07 -16.98 40.76
C PRO A 880 37.91 -15.96 39.58
N GLU A 881 36.68 -15.51 39.23
CA GLU A 881 36.26 -14.08 38.98
C GLU A 881 34.86 -13.93 38.31
N GLU A 882 34.33 -12.70 38.23
CA GLU A 882 32.99 -12.32 37.72
C GLU A 882 33.04 -11.59 36.36
N ALA A 883 31.96 -11.67 35.54
CA ALA A 883 31.37 -10.57 34.74
C ALA A 883 30.39 -11.08 33.65
N GLY A 884 29.52 -10.19 33.12
CA GLY A 884 28.97 -10.31 31.75
C GLY A 884 27.44 -10.44 31.61
N SER A 885 26.80 -9.38 31.11
CA SER A 885 25.35 -9.30 30.82
C SER A 885 24.98 -9.70 29.37
N ALA A 886 23.83 -10.38 29.19
CA ALA A 886 22.84 -10.16 28.10
C ALA A 886 21.76 -11.28 28.03
N PRO A 887 20.48 -10.97 27.74
CA PRO A 887 19.43 -11.97 27.52
C PRO A 887 19.09 -12.20 26.02
N PRO A 888 18.73 -13.43 25.60
CA PRO A 888 18.09 -13.68 24.31
C PRO A 888 16.57 -13.44 24.36
N THR A 889 15.99 -12.99 23.25
CA THR A 889 14.54 -12.76 23.08
C THR A 889 13.82 -14.02 22.60
N GLU A 890 12.65 -14.33 23.18
CA GLU A 890 11.77 -15.39 22.67
C GLU A 890 10.35 -14.85 22.40
N GLN A 891 9.84 -15.10 21.19
CA GLN A 891 8.58 -14.52 20.70
C GLN A 891 7.39 -15.44 21.00
N THR A 892 6.59 -15.12 22.02
CA THR A 892 5.30 -15.81 22.25
C THR A 892 4.19 -15.23 21.38
N GLN A 893 3.72 -16.02 20.40
CA GLN A 893 2.59 -15.69 19.55
C GLN A 893 1.29 -15.56 20.37
N ALA A 894 0.65 -14.39 20.31
CA ALA A 894 -0.69 -14.21 20.85
C ALA A 894 -1.73 -14.94 19.99
N LYS A 895 -2.67 -15.66 20.62
CA LYS A 895 -3.80 -16.29 19.93
C LYS A 895 -5.01 -15.36 20.00
N HIS A 896 -5.52 -14.95 18.83
CA HIS A 896 -6.81 -14.26 18.75
C HIS A 896 -7.94 -15.15 19.25
N SER A 897 -8.88 -14.54 19.97
CA SER A 897 -10.23 -15.08 20.19
C SER A 897 -11.19 -14.51 19.13
N PRO A 898 -12.21 -15.26 18.70
CA PRO A 898 -13.18 -14.77 17.72
C PRO A 898 -14.14 -13.74 18.37
N PRO A 899 -14.68 -12.79 17.58
CA PRO A 899 -15.74 -11.90 18.04
C PRO A 899 -17.08 -12.65 18.17
N LEU A 900 -17.89 -12.21 19.14
CA LEU A 900 -19.31 -12.55 19.24
C LEU A 900 -20.12 -11.39 18.64
N HIS A 901 -20.99 -11.71 17.68
CA HIS A 901 -22.14 -10.85 17.36
C HIS A 901 -23.27 -11.14 18.34
N GLU A 902 -23.95 -10.11 18.82
CA GLU A 902 -25.40 -10.13 18.98
C GLU A 902 -25.98 -8.70 18.98
N GLU A 903 -27.30 -8.59 18.95
CA GLU A 903 -28.06 -7.48 18.37
C GLU A 903 -28.26 -6.28 19.32
N LEU A 904 -28.01 -5.06 18.81
CA LEU A 904 -28.95 -3.92 18.80
C LEU A 904 -28.42 -2.72 17.99
#